data_AF-A0AAE0RZ90-F1
#
_entry.id   AF-A0AAE0RZ90-F1
#
_cell.length_a   1.000
_cell.length_b   1.000
_cell.length_c   1.000
_cell.angle_alpha   90.00
_cell.angle_beta   90.00
_cell.angle_gamma   90.00
#
_symmetry.space_group_name_H-M   'P 1'
#
loop_
_entity.id
_entity.type
_entity.pdbx_description
1 polymer ?
#
loop_
_entity_poly.entity_id
_entity_poly.type
_entity_poly.pdbx_seq_one_letter_code
_entity_poly.pdbx_strand_id
1 'polypeptide(L)'
;MSRKKAVKYIFVTGGVVSSLGKGILSASIGALLKQHGLRVTIQKYDPYINVDPGTMSPFQHGEVFVTEDGAETDLDLGHYERFLDAPTSRENNLTMGQVYLSIIERERKGDFLGKTVQVIPHVVDEIKARMQVLGKTNSFDVVITEIGGTVGDMESSPFLEAMRQLKLELGTTAVLNIHLALVPFIKSAGELKTKPTQHSVRMLLEIGIQPDILICRSEQPLPSEIKKKIGLFCNLNKKNVISFHDIATIYEAPLLLSKEEVPSLIFNKLKIHPVTEKPSLKVWEAFVHGVKHPEHGTVTIAICGKYVEYPDAYKSILESFIHAGVANKVKVDIVFLRSEDIENKIKTAEELLAGAHAVLIAPGFGYRGIEGKIEIIRYARENMIPLFGICLGMQCAVIEFARHVCKLEHATSSEFQKKSKFAVIDIMKNQQKINQKGGTMRLGSYACSLLAGSKMEKIYGKPLINERHRHRYETHGMLLSGISPDGVLVEAIELPSHPWFIGVQFHPELKSRVSQDGGMTVAEHLAGKDIDVTLIDKKNHHLFQPLLYQVASASLTPGDVAMPIRTILRGKKNIDVIYENVVNISLEQRIVVLQSGRECPFDFLVIAIGTRHSYFGNNEWEEYAPGLKTLDDAMFIRKRMLLAFERAKVIKDKHNNREQIHKTLRFVMIGGGPTGVEVAGALAEISNKVFLPDFPMLRKDDIHIVIIEAGTRLLPTFPNALSTWAKHTLQEMGVSVYLNETVENIEKGSVTTSLREIATDNIVWAAGNEAPSLLKSLNCPTDKSTKNVFVIGDAAAFKNKDGFLPGVAQTAIQQGRYVANLIMSSTPKKYRKPFKYYDKGNMAVIGRGKAIVSAANGRSILTSKIIPIIVTVLNLTSHIELQAQKKVTNENSKNVSVDQKALIEFYYATNGKKWRNNTNWLSNKPLNKWYGVVTDEEGRVRELDLSDNQLNGKIPPNLGNLTNLEWLDLGFNQLNGTIPNSFGKLTKLEMLFLNNNQLTGEIPKNLGDMAKLEWLYLNENQLTGSIPGSLGNLTKLTKLYLNENLLTGTIPDSIGNLAKLELLYLNENRLTDSIPSSLGSLKKLSVVSLWENQLSGQIPSSLGNLTKLEILYLNKNQLKGTIPTTLGKLSNLSSLYLWGNQLTGTIPTNFGNLKNLTKLDLNKNLLTGSIPSSLGNLTSLTILDLSYNKLTGEIPSSLGKLSELEWLLLGFNQLTGEIPKSFGNLLNLTKFYLGGNKLRKTPDLEGNDEVQQFLQRMR
;
A
#
# COMPACT_ATOMS: atom_id res chain seq x y z
N MET A 1 -36.99 3.82 25.58
CA MET A 1 -36.25 4.23 24.36
C MET A 1 -34.81 4.50 24.75
N SER A 2 -33.86 3.67 24.36
CA SER A 2 -32.43 3.97 24.58
C SER A 2 -31.99 5.09 23.62
N ARG A 3 -31.18 6.04 24.10
CA ARG A 3 -30.61 7.08 23.23
C ARG A 3 -29.64 6.42 22.25
N LYS A 4 -29.92 6.49 20.94
CA LYS A 4 -28.97 6.08 19.90
C LYS A 4 -27.61 6.71 20.19
N LYS A 5 -26.56 5.90 20.30
CA LYS A 5 -25.18 6.37 20.51
C LYS A 5 -24.75 7.14 19.27
N ALA A 6 -24.71 8.46 19.36
CA ALA A 6 -24.43 9.33 18.23
C ALA A 6 -23.03 9.05 17.64
N VAL A 7 -23.01 8.72 16.34
CA VAL A 7 -21.78 8.49 15.56
C VAL A 7 -20.93 9.75 15.57
N LYS A 8 -19.60 9.56 15.62
CA LYS A 8 -18.62 10.64 15.64
C LYS A 8 -17.95 10.78 14.28
N TYR A 9 -17.66 12.02 13.90
CA TYR A 9 -17.03 12.35 12.62
C TYR A 9 -15.66 12.98 12.86
N ILE A 10 -14.64 12.48 12.18
CA ILE A 10 -13.27 13.01 12.20
C ILE A 10 -12.91 13.46 10.79
N PHE A 11 -12.88 14.76 10.55
CA PHE A 11 -12.44 15.31 9.27
C PHE A 11 -10.93 15.49 9.26
N VAL A 12 -10.26 15.03 8.21
CA VAL A 12 -8.81 15.17 8.00
C VAL A 12 -8.58 16.06 6.79
N THR A 13 -7.88 17.18 6.97
CA THR A 13 -7.60 18.18 5.92
C THR A 13 -6.09 18.37 5.70
N GLY A 14 -5.67 18.70 4.48
CA GLY A 14 -4.27 18.98 4.13
C GLY A 14 -3.98 20.48 4.00
N GLY A 15 -2.71 20.87 4.14
CA GLY A 15 -2.30 22.26 4.18
C GLY A 15 -0.83 22.46 3.81
N VAL A 16 -0.49 23.66 3.34
CA VAL A 16 0.82 24.06 2.75
C VAL A 16 1.12 23.43 1.39
N VAL A 17 1.06 22.10 1.27
CA VAL A 17 1.25 21.35 0.01
C VAL A 17 0.44 20.04 0.03
N SER A 18 0.25 19.46 -1.16
CA SER A 18 -0.25 18.10 -1.35
C SER A 18 0.75 17.01 -0.88
N SER A 19 0.37 15.74 -1.01
CA SER A 19 1.25 14.57 -0.79
C SER A 19 1.91 14.42 0.60
N LEU A 20 1.48 15.17 1.63
CA LEU A 20 1.99 15.07 3.01
C LEU A 20 1.68 13.75 3.75
N GLY A 21 1.04 12.77 3.09
CA GLY A 21 0.64 11.49 3.70
C GLY A 21 -0.69 11.53 4.46
N LYS A 22 -1.69 12.27 3.95
CA LYS A 22 -3.05 12.31 4.52
C LYS A 22 -3.65 10.89 4.65
N GLY A 23 -3.67 10.10 3.58
CA GLY A 23 -4.17 8.73 3.59
C GLY A 23 -3.55 7.84 4.67
N ILE A 24 -2.22 7.88 4.82
CA ILE A 24 -1.50 7.13 5.87
C ILE A 24 -1.88 7.61 7.28
N LEU A 25 -2.06 8.91 7.48
CA LEU A 25 -2.53 9.49 8.74
C LEU A 25 -3.97 9.01 9.06
N SER A 26 -4.88 9.11 8.10
CA SER A 26 -6.28 8.66 8.20
C SER A 26 -6.36 7.16 8.51
N ALA A 27 -5.63 6.34 7.74
CA ALA A 27 -5.50 4.89 7.90
C ALA A 27 -4.97 4.49 9.28
N SER A 28 -3.91 5.17 9.74
CA SER A 28 -3.26 4.87 11.02
C SER A 28 -4.08 5.29 12.23
N ILE A 29 -4.77 6.44 12.15
CA ILE A 29 -5.77 6.81 13.17
C ILE A 29 -6.89 5.77 13.20
N GLY A 30 -7.41 5.36 12.04
CA GLY A 30 -8.44 4.32 11.94
C GLY A 30 -8.03 2.99 12.56
N ALA A 31 -6.82 2.51 12.24
CA ALA A 31 -6.25 1.28 12.81
C ALA A 31 -6.12 1.34 14.33
N LEU A 32 -5.58 2.44 14.87
CA LEU A 32 -5.50 2.66 16.32
C LEU A 32 -6.89 2.66 16.95
N LEU A 33 -7.84 3.42 16.39
CA LEU A 33 -9.22 3.50 16.92
C LEU A 33 -9.93 2.13 16.88
N LYS A 34 -9.70 1.30 15.84
CA LYS A 34 -10.16 -0.10 15.80
C LYS A 34 -9.51 -0.95 16.91
N GLN A 35 -8.21 -0.77 17.15
CA GLN A 35 -7.50 -1.44 18.26
C GLN A 35 -7.97 -0.98 19.66
N HIS A 36 -8.42 0.27 19.81
CA HIS A 36 -9.14 0.77 20.99
C HIS A 36 -10.59 0.23 21.12
N GLY A 37 -11.02 -0.66 20.22
CA GLY A 37 -12.30 -1.36 20.23
C GLY A 37 -13.48 -0.57 19.68
N LEU A 38 -13.23 0.41 18.80
CA LEU A 38 -14.28 1.16 18.11
C LEU A 38 -14.55 0.55 16.73
N ARG A 39 -15.79 0.59 16.26
CA ARG A 39 -16.12 0.28 14.86
C ARG A 39 -15.82 1.52 14.03
N VAL A 40 -14.84 1.44 13.13
CA VAL A 40 -14.33 2.58 12.37
C VAL A 40 -14.45 2.31 10.86
N THR A 41 -14.78 3.35 10.11
CA THR A 41 -14.69 3.38 8.65
C THR A 41 -14.03 4.69 8.21
N ILE A 42 -13.43 4.71 7.03
CA ILE A 42 -12.74 5.89 6.47
C ILE A 42 -13.31 6.19 5.09
N GLN A 43 -13.61 7.46 4.81
CA GLN A 43 -14.04 7.96 3.51
C GLN A 43 -12.96 8.88 2.92
N LYS A 44 -12.80 8.87 1.58
CA LYS A 44 -11.95 9.81 0.82
C LYS A 44 -12.84 10.73 -0.04
N TYR A 45 -12.68 12.04 0.11
CA TYR A 45 -13.49 13.07 -0.53
C TYR A 45 -12.62 13.88 -1.50
N ASP A 46 -12.73 13.59 -2.78
CA ASP A 46 -11.81 14.08 -3.81
C ASP A 46 -12.35 15.30 -4.56
N PRO A 47 -11.59 16.40 -4.62
CA PRO A 47 -12.09 17.69 -5.14
C PRO A 47 -12.13 17.75 -6.68
N TYR A 48 -11.61 16.74 -7.37
CA TYR A 48 -11.58 16.70 -8.83
C TYR A 48 -12.98 16.47 -9.46
N ILE A 49 -13.09 16.90 -10.73
CA ILE A 49 -14.36 16.95 -11.49
C ILE A 49 -14.69 15.61 -12.17
N ASN A 50 -13.72 14.68 -12.26
CA ASN A 50 -13.98 13.31 -12.72
C ASN A 50 -15.00 12.61 -11.79
N VAL A 51 -15.98 11.91 -12.36
CA VAL A 51 -16.99 11.14 -11.61
C VAL A 51 -16.38 9.91 -10.94
N ASP A 52 -15.29 9.40 -11.51
CA ASP A 52 -14.48 8.29 -11.02
C ASP A 52 -13.02 8.49 -11.49
N PRO A 53 -12.02 7.96 -10.77
CA PRO A 53 -10.65 7.94 -11.25
C PRO A 53 -10.42 6.89 -12.34
N GLY A 54 -11.41 6.06 -12.69
CA GLY A 54 -11.35 5.11 -13.81
C GLY A 54 -11.14 5.80 -15.16
N THR A 55 -11.58 7.04 -15.29
CA THR A 55 -11.31 7.94 -16.43
C THR A 55 -9.95 8.68 -16.40
N MET A 56 -9.18 8.57 -15.32
CA MET A 56 -7.93 9.34 -15.13
C MET A 56 -6.69 8.57 -15.59
N SER A 57 -5.61 9.31 -15.88
CA SER A 57 -4.31 8.71 -16.23
C SER A 57 -3.58 8.22 -14.98
N PRO A 58 -3.07 6.97 -14.93
CA PRO A 58 -2.28 6.50 -13.80
C PRO A 58 -1.01 7.32 -13.52
N PHE A 59 -0.47 8.02 -14.53
CA PHE A 59 0.63 8.99 -14.36
C PHE A 59 0.25 10.25 -13.57
N GLN A 60 -1.05 10.53 -13.40
CA GLN A 60 -1.56 11.74 -12.74
C GLN A 60 -2.25 11.45 -11.39
N HIS A 61 -2.63 10.19 -11.16
CA HIS A 61 -3.48 9.78 -10.03
C HIS A 61 -2.96 8.51 -9.30
N GLY A 62 -1.97 7.81 -9.85
CA GLY A 62 -1.56 6.49 -9.34
C GLY A 62 -2.53 5.39 -9.71
N GLU A 63 -2.58 4.32 -8.91
CA GLU A 63 -3.50 3.21 -9.16
C GLU A 63 -4.96 3.62 -8.96
N VAL A 64 -5.85 2.94 -9.68
CA VAL A 64 -7.30 2.98 -9.41
C VAL A 64 -7.61 1.77 -8.55
N PHE A 65 -7.98 1.98 -7.30
CA PHE A 65 -8.39 0.91 -6.40
C PHE A 65 -9.80 0.43 -6.76
N VAL A 66 -10.09 -0.85 -6.47
CA VAL A 66 -11.42 -1.43 -6.69
C VAL A 66 -11.90 -2.12 -5.41
N THR A 67 -13.12 -1.81 -4.99
CA THR A 67 -13.79 -2.36 -3.80
C THR A 67 -14.46 -3.72 -4.10
N GLU A 68 -14.91 -4.45 -3.07
CA GLU A 68 -15.67 -5.70 -3.31
C GLU A 68 -16.99 -5.43 -4.07
N ASP A 69 -17.63 -4.28 -3.86
CA ASP A 69 -18.89 -3.88 -4.51
C ASP A 69 -18.70 -3.16 -5.85
N GLY A 70 -17.49 -3.17 -6.42
CA GLY A 70 -17.21 -2.76 -7.80
C GLY A 70 -17.18 -1.25 -8.04
N ALA A 71 -16.91 -0.44 -7.03
CA ALA A 71 -16.54 0.95 -7.25
C ALA A 71 -15.06 1.06 -7.68
N GLU A 72 -14.81 1.87 -8.71
CA GLU A 72 -13.48 2.38 -9.04
C GLU A 72 -13.22 3.62 -8.18
N THR A 73 -12.16 3.60 -7.36
CA THR A 73 -11.91 4.60 -6.32
C THR A 73 -10.45 5.02 -6.24
N ASP A 74 -10.18 6.08 -5.48
CA ASP A 74 -8.83 6.52 -5.14
C ASP A 74 -7.99 5.45 -4.39
N LEU A 75 -6.66 5.54 -4.55
CA LEU A 75 -5.69 4.58 -4.00
C LEU A 75 -5.62 4.56 -2.47
N ASP A 76 -6.02 5.63 -1.78
CA ASP A 76 -6.01 5.64 -0.31
C ASP A 76 -7.04 4.67 0.28
N LEU A 77 -8.09 4.27 -0.46
CA LEU A 77 -8.99 3.19 0.00
C LEU A 77 -8.25 1.85 0.14
N GLY A 78 -7.21 1.60 -0.66
CA GLY A 78 -6.31 0.47 -0.48
C GLY A 78 -5.48 0.56 0.80
N HIS A 79 -5.02 1.76 1.15
CA HIS A 79 -4.38 2.01 2.46
C HIS A 79 -5.37 1.82 3.61
N TYR A 80 -6.61 2.27 3.47
CA TYR A 80 -7.66 2.08 4.49
C TYR A 80 -7.96 0.59 4.70
N GLU A 81 -8.17 -0.19 3.64
CA GLU A 81 -8.42 -1.64 3.78
C GLU A 81 -7.23 -2.39 4.40
N ARG A 82 -5.99 -2.09 3.96
CA ARG A 82 -4.77 -2.73 4.46
C ARG A 82 -4.52 -2.43 5.95
N PHE A 83 -4.85 -1.23 6.43
CA PHE A 83 -4.63 -0.82 7.82
C PHE A 83 -5.79 -1.14 8.76
N LEU A 84 -7.03 -1.09 8.28
CA LEU A 84 -8.21 -1.47 9.07
C LEU A 84 -8.39 -2.98 9.15
N ASP A 85 -7.92 -3.77 8.18
CA ASP A 85 -8.32 -5.16 7.98
C ASP A 85 -9.87 -5.29 7.95
N ALA A 86 -10.46 -4.58 6.99
CA ALA A 86 -11.89 -4.54 6.70
C ALA A 86 -12.09 -4.05 5.25
N PRO A 87 -13.12 -4.52 4.52
CA PRO A 87 -13.41 -4.03 3.18
C PRO A 87 -14.00 -2.62 3.19
N THR A 88 -13.75 -1.85 2.13
CA THR A 88 -14.44 -0.60 1.82
C THR A 88 -15.50 -0.81 0.72
N SER A 89 -16.31 0.22 0.47
CA SER A 89 -17.46 0.20 -0.46
C SER A 89 -17.53 1.50 -1.28
N ARG A 90 -18.44 1.60 -2.25
CA ARG A 90 -18.71 2.86 -2.98
C ARG A 90 -18.93 4.09 -2.07
N GLU A 91 -19.60 3.93 -0.93
CA GLU A 91 -19.88 5.03 0.00
C GLU A 91 -18.65 5.47 0.84
N ASN A 92 -17.48 4.85 0.59
CA ASN A 92 -16.18 5.26 1.10
C ASN A 92 -15.42 6.21 0.17
N ASN A 93 -15.91 6.53 -1.04
CA ASN A 93 -15.31 7.55 -1.90
C ASN A 93 -16.39 8.48 -2.46
N LEU A 94 -16.10 9.79 -2.50
CA LEU A 94 -16.97 10.79 -3.12
C LEU A 94 -16.10 11.76 -3.91
N THR A 95 -16.48 12.06 -5.16
CA THR A 95 -15.79 13.08 -5.97
C THR A 95 -16.70 14.30 -6.17
N MET A 96 -16.12 15.49 -6.41
CA MET A 96 -16.93 16.65 -6.81
C MET A 96 -17.66 16.41 -8.14
N GLY A 97 -17.12 15.59 -9.03
CA GLY A 97 -17.82 15.10 -10.23
C GLY A 97 -19.14 14.40 -9.92
N GLN A 98 -19.15 13.47 -8.96
CA GLN A 98 -20.37 12.77 -8.52
C GLN A 98 -21.39 13.72 -7.89
N VAL A 99 -20.94 14.69 -7.10
CA VAL A 99 -21.82 15.69 -6.46
C VAL A 99 -22.47 16.58 -7.52
N TYR A 100 -21.71 17.14 -8.46
CA TYR A 100 -22.26 17.99 -9.52
C TYR A 100 -23.18 17.20 -10.45
N LEU A 101 -22.85 15.95 -10.81
CA LEU A 101 -23.72 15.09 -11.62
C LEU A 101 -25.06 14.82 -10.90
N SER A 102 -25.02 14.45 -9.61
CA SER A 102 -26.22 14.24 -8.78
C SER A 102 -27.12 15.49 -8.78
N ILE A 103 -26.55 16.67 -8.54
CA ILE A 103 -27.28 17.94 -8.51
C ILE A 103 -27.86 18.31 -9.89
N ILE A 104 -27.10 18.17 -10.98
CA ILE A 104 -27.56 18.49 -12.34
C ILE A 104 -28.67 17.53 -12.79
N GLU A 105 -28.55 16.23 -12.52
CA GLU A 105 -29.61 15.27 -12.84
C GLU A 105 -30.91 15.57 -12.10
N ARG A 106 -30.82 15.91 -10.80
CA ARG A 106 -31.98 16.23 -9.96
C ARG A 106 -32.64 17.55 -10.38
N GLU A 107 -31.85 18.53 -10.82
CA GLU A 107 -32.35 19.77 -11.42
C GLU A 107 -33.08 19.50 -12.75
N ARG A 108 -32.52 18.69 -13.65
CA ARG A 108 -33.19 18.25 -14.89
C ARG A 108 -34.46 17.42 -14.66
N LYS A 109 -34.55 16.70 -13.53
CA LYS A 109 -35.75 15.94 -13.10
C LYS A 109 -36.82 16.81 -12.43
N GLY A 110 -36.48 18.04 -12.05
CA GLY A 110 -37.40 18.99 -11.41
C GLY A 110 -37.45 18.94 -9.87
N ASP A 111 -36.55 18.19 -9.21
CA ASP A 111 -36.49 18.03 -7.74
C ASP A 111 -36.52 19.36 -6.97
N PHE A 112 -35.92 20.41 -7.55
CA PHE A 112 -35.81 21.73 -6.93
C PHE A 112 -36.99 22.68 -7.23
N LEU A 113 -38.08 22.15 -7.81
CA LEU A 113 -39.35 22.86 -8.06
C LEU A 113 -39.19 24.17 -8.84
N GLY A 114 -38.29 24.17 -9.84
CA GLY A 114 -38.00 25.34 -10.69
C GLY A 114 -37.22 26.47 -9.99
N LYS A 115 -36.73 26.27 -8.77
CA LYS A 115 -35.92 27.27 -8.04
C LYS A 115 -34.46 27.22 -8.47
N THR A 116 -33.77 28.36 -8.38
CA THR A 116 -32.36 28.49 -8.71
C THR A 116 -31.47 27.59 -7.85
N VAL A 117 -30.77 26.65 -8.48
CA VAL A 117 -29.77 25.81 -7.83
C VAL A 117 -28.48 26.60 -7.60
N GLN A 118 -27.84 26.37 -6.45
CA GLN A 118 -26.71 27.14 -5.93
C GLN A 118 -25.75 26.24 -5.13
N VAL A 119 -24.46 26.58 -5.07
CA VAL A 119 -23.45 25.82 -4.31
C VAL A 119 -23.84 25.69 -2.83
N ILE A 120 -24.24 26.80 -2.21
CA ILE A 120 -24.90 26.83 -0.91
C ILE A 120 -26.37 27.18 -1.17
N PRO A 121 -27.36 26.41 -0.66
CA PRO A 121 -27.20 25.19 0.14
C PRO A 121 -26.93 23.92 -0.68
N HIS A 122 -27.43 23.81 -1.91
CA HIS A 122 -27.69 22.53 -2.58
C HIS A 122 -26.47 21.58 -2.74
N VAL A 123 -25.33 22.09 -3.23
CA VAL A 123 -24.12 21.26 -3.42
C VAL A 123 -23.54 20.86 -2.05
N VAL A 124 -23.53 21.80 -1.10
CA VAL A 124 -23.11 21.54 0.29
C VAL A 124 -24.03 20.53 0.99
N ASP A 125 -25.34 20.60 0.80
CA ASP A 125 -26.30 19.65 1.39
C ASP A 125 -26.14 18.22 0.85
N GLU A 126 -25.87 18.04 -0.44
CA GLU A 126 -25.52 16.71 -1.01
C GLU A 126 -24.22 16.19 -0.37
N ILE A 127 -23.18 17.01 -0.27
CA ILE A 127 -21.92 16.65 0.41
C ILE A 127 -22.16 16.23 1.85
N LYS A 128 -22.92 17.04 2.63
CA LYS A 128 -23.29 16.73 4.03
C LYS A 128 -24.11 15.45 4.14
N ALA A 129 -25.03 15.21 3.21
CA ALA A 129 -25.84 14.00 3.17
C ALA A 129 -24.95 12.76 3.02
N ARG A 130 -24.00 12.79 2.07
CA ARG A 130 -23.01 11.75 1.80
C ARG A 130 -22.06 11.51 2.99
N MET A 131 -21.56 12.58 3.64
CA MET A 131 -20.67 12.47 4.81
C MET A 131 -21.34 11.71 5.96
N GLN A 132 -22.67 11.77 6.04
CA GLN A 132 -23.45 11.04 7.06
C GLN A 132 -23.96 9.66 6.60
N VAL A 133 -23.82 9.23 5.33
CA VAL A 133 -24.41 7.96 4.83
C VAL A 133 -23.94 6.76 5.66
N LEU A 134 -22.63 6.58 5.80
CA LEU A 134 -22.08 5.47 6.58
C LEU A 134 -22.43 5.59 8.07
N GLY A 135 -22.53 6.80 8.63
CA GLY A 135 -22.96 7.01 10.01
C GLY A 135 -24.43 6.62 10.25
N LYS A 136 -25.31 6.89 9.29
CA LYS A 136 -26.75 6.55 9.37
C LYS A 136 -27.02 5.04 9.41
N THR A 137 -26.11 4.20 8.92
CA THR A 137 -26.19 2.73 9.01
C THR A 137 -26.20 2.21 10.46
N ASN A 138 -25.64 2.98 11.41
CA ASN A 138 -25.37 2.56 12.80
C ASN A 138 -24.30 1.44 12.94
N SER A 139 -23.67 1.00 11.84
CA SER A 139 -22.60 -0.02 11.81
C SER A 139 -21.27 0.47 12.40
N PHE A 140 -21.06 1.78 12.48
CA PHE A 140 -19.81 2.41 12.92
C PHE A 140 -20.03 3.30 14.15
N ASP A 141 -19.01 3.42 14.99
CA ASP A 141 -18.93 4.39 16.10
C ASP A 141 -18.23 5.69 15.65
N VAL A 142 -17.28 5.57 14.72
CA VAL A 142 -16.51 6.69 14.16
C VAL A 142 -16.45 6.56 12.63
N VAL A 143 -16.78 7.64 11.94
CA VAL A 143 -16.47 7.84 10.52
C VAL A 143 -15.30 8.84 10.45
N ILE A 144 -14.22 8.45 9.79
CA ILE A 144 -13.14 9.38 9.42
C ILE A 144 -13.42 9.81 7.97
N THR A 145 -13.34 11.10 7.67
CA THR A 145 -13.56 11.63 6.32
C THR A 145 -12.35 12.48 5.94
N GLU A 146 -11.52 11.96 5.05
CA GLU A 146 -10.38 12.68 4.50
C GLU A 146 -10.83 13.58 3.35
N ILE A 147 -10.50 14.87 3.44
CA ILE A 147 -10.69 15.84 2.37
C ILE A 147 -9.41 15.92 1.53
N GLY A 148 -9.55 15.67 0.22
CA GLY A 148 -8.51 15.81 -0.79
C GLY A 148 -8.06 17.26 -0.99
N GLY A 149 -7.20 17.50 -1.99
CA GLY A 149 -6.64 18.83 -2.27
C GLY A 149 -5.84 19.43 -1.09
N THR A 150 -5.66 20.75 -1.13
CA THR A 150 -5.03 21.56 -0.07
C THR A 150 -5.99 22.66 0.39
N VAL A 151 -5.97 23.00 1.68
CA VAL A 151 -6.70 24.19 2.17
C VAL A 151 -6.13 25.44 1.51
N GLY A 152 -6.99 26.17 0.81
CA GLY A 152 -6.65 27.31 -0.04
C GLY A 152 -7.03 27.09 -1.51
N ASP A 153 -7.09 25.83 -1.95
CA ASP A 153 -7.47 25.48 -3.31
C ASP A 153 -8.99 25.64 -3.50
N MET A 154 -9.40 26.35 -4.57
CA MET A 154 -10.82 26.65 -4.84
C MET A 154 -11.69 25.38 -4.87
N GLU A 155 -11.17 24.30 -5.46
CA GLU A 155 -11.81 22.99 -5.61
C GLU A 155 -12.24 22.35 -4.28
N SER A 156 -11.53 22.61 -3.17
CA SER A 156 -11.81 22.04 -1.86
C SER A 156 -12.87 22.83 -1.07
N SER A 157 -13.24 24.03 -1.52
CA SER A 157 -14.08 24.96 -0.77
C SER A 157 -15.48 24.41 -0.42
N PRO A 158 -16.20 23.68 -1.31
CA PRO A 158 -17.50 23.10 -0.97
C PRO A 158 -17.42 22.03 0.14
N PHE A 159 -16.36 21.22 0.16
CA PHE A 159 -16.14 20.23 1.22
C PHE A 159 -15.81 20.88 2.57
N LEU A 160 -15.00 21.94 2.56
CA LEU A 160 -14.65 22.68 3.77
C LEU A 160 -15.89 23.36 4.38
N GLU A 161 -16.75 23.97 3.55
CA GLU A 161 -18.03 24.54 4.00
C GLU A 161 -18.99 23.47 4.54
N ALA A 162 -19.08 22.30 3.90
CA ALA A 162 -19.88 21.18 4.41
C ALA A 162 -19.38 20.68 5.78
N MET A 163 -18.07 20.51 5.95
CA MET A 163 -17.45 20.18 7.25
C MET A 163 -17.77 21.25 8.31
N ARG A 164 -17.67 22.54 7.96
CA ARG A 164 -17.98 23.66 8.85
C ARG A 164 -19.44 23.64 9.31
N GLN A 165 -20.38 23.44 8.38
CA GLN A 165 -21.80 23.32 8.68
C GLN A 165 -22.10 22.08 9.53
N LEU A 166 -21.53 20.90 9.23
CA LEU A 166 -21.72 19.70 10.08
C LEU A 166 -21.21 19.89 11.51
N LYS A 167 -20.09 20.60 11.70
CA LYS A 167 -19.58 20.92 13.05
C LYS A 167 -20.50 21.88 13.82
N LEU A 168 -21.25 22.72 13.12
CA LEU A 168 -22.29 23.59 13.69
C LEU A 168 -23.58 22.81 14.01
N GLU A 169 -24.05 21.97 13.07
CA GLU A 169 -25.28 21.17 13.18
C GLU A 169 -25.19 20.06 14.25
N LEU A 170 -24.08 19.32 14.27
CA LEU A 170 -23.87 18.15 15.15
C LEU A 170 -23.11 18.50 16.44
N GLY A 171 -22.45 19.67 16.46
CA GLY A 171 -21.71 20.19 17.61
C GLY A 171 -20.30 19.62 17.81
N THR A 172 -19.50 20.36 18.58
CA THR A 172 -18.06 20.13 18.81
C THR A 172 -17.70 18.86 19.58
N THR A 173 -18.69 18.12 20.10
CA THR A 173 -18.47 16.79 20.69
C THR A 173 -18.85 15.65 19.75
N ALA A 174 -19.52 15.92 18.62
CA ALA A 174 -19.78 14.94 17.57
C ALA A 174 -18.76 15.03 16.43
N VAL A 175 -18.21 16.22 16.17
CA VAL A 175 -17.32 16.51 15.03
C VAL A 175 -15.95 17.01 15.50
N LEU A 176 -14.89 16.44 14.93
CA LEU A 176 -13.48 16.77 15.17
C LEU A 176 -12.77 17.12 13.86
N ASN A 177 -12.04 18.22 13.86
CA ASN A 177 -11.22 18.68 12.74
C ASN A 177 -9.74 18.39 13.01
N ILE A 178 -9.11 17.58 12.17
CA ILE A 178 -7.67 17.34 12.16
C ILE A 178 -7.10 18.01 10.90
N HIS A 179 -6.02 18.78 11.07
CA HIS A 179 -5.32 19.43 9.96
C HIS A 179 -3.87 18.95 9.88
N LEU A 180 -3.42 18.53 8.71
CA LEU A 180 -2.06 18.10 8.41
C LEU A 180 -1.35 19.21 7.62
N ALA A 181 -0.32 19.80 8.22
CA ALA A 181 0.43 20.92 7.63
C ALA A 181 1.95 20.68 7.70
N LEU A 182 2.67 21.18 6.69
CA LEU A 182 4.14 21.07 6.62
C LEU A 182 4.83 22.09 7.55
N VAL A 183 5.80 21.60 8.33
CA VAL A 183 6.79 22.39 9.06
C VAL A 183 8.16 22.08 8.44
N PRO A 184 8.57 22.78 7.37
CA PRO A 184 9.80 22.47 6.66
C PRO A 184 11.04 22.81 7.48
N PHE A 185 12.07 21.98 7.38
CA PHE A 185 13.38 22.24 7.97
C PHE A 185 14.24 23.03 6.98
N ILE A 186 14.41 24.34 7.21
CA ILE A 186 15.21 25.16 6.29
C ILE A 186 16.68 24.99 6.64
N LYS A 187 17.31 24.02 5.96
CA LYS A 187 18.69 23.56 6.15
C LYS A 187 19.74 24.67 6.03
N SER A 188 19.46 25.76 5.31
CA SER A 188 20.34 26.94 5.27
C SER A 188 20.32 27.74 6.59
N ALA A 189 19.20 27.76 7.31
CA ALA A 189 19.02 28.48 8.58
C ALA A 189 19.10 27.56 9.82
N GLY A 190 19.16 26.25 9.65
CA GLY A 190 19.22 25.28 10.75
C GLY A 190 17.95 25.19 11.61
N GLU A 191 16.82 25.79 11.21
CA GLU A 191 15.58 25.80 11.98
C GLU A 191 14.35 25.27 11.22
N LEU A 192 13.44 24.65 11.98
CA LEU A 192 12.08 24.31 11.56
C LEU A 192 11.26 25.60 11.41
N LYS A 193 10.84 25.94 10.19
CA LYS A 193 10.04 27.16 9.94
C LYS A 193 8.56 26.88 10.21
N THR A 194 8.03 27.52 11.24
CA THR A 194 6.60 27.42 11.61
C THR A 194 5.65 28.17 10.66
N LYS A 195 6.16 29.10 9.85
CA LYS A 195 5.35 30.08 9.11
C LYS A 195 4.37 29.45 8.09
N PRO A 196 4.74 28.43 7.29
CA PRO A 196 3.79 27.82 6.35
C PRO A 196 2.59 27.18 7.08
N THR A 197 2.83 26.43 8.15
CA THR A 197 1.77 25.90 9.02
C THR A 197 0.90 27.01 9.62
N GLN A 198 1.49 28.14 10.04
CA GLN A 198 0.74 29.28 10.58
C GLN A 198 -0.18 29.92 9.53
N HIS A 199 0.29 30.07 8.29
CA HIS A 199 -0.53 30.59 7.18
C HIS A 199 -1.64 29.60 6.81
N SER A 200 -1.34 28.30 6.76
CA SER A 200 -2.32 27.23 6.47
C SER A 200 -3.46 27.20 7.50
N VAL A 201 -3.15 27.32 8.79
CA VAL A 201 -4.19 27.42 9.85
C VAL A 201 -4.93 28.74 9.78
N ARG A 202 -4.27 29.86 9.44
CA ARG A 202 -4.95 31.14 9.20
C ARG A 202 -6.00 31.02 8.08
N MET A 203 -5.68 30.36 6.97
CA MET A 203 -6.63 30.16 5.86
C MET A 203 -7.83 29.29 6.27
N LEU A 204 -7.64 28.25 7.10
CA LEU A 204 -8.75 27.54 7.74
C LEU A 204 -9.62 28.46 8.62
N LEU A 205 -9.01 29.35 9.41
CA LEU A 205 -9.72 30.27 10.30
C LEU A 205 -10.48 31.37 9.53
N GLU A 206 -9.96 31.83 8.39
CA GLU A 206 -10.61 32.82 7.52
C GLU A 206 -11.92 32.29 6.91
N ILE A 207 -12.04 30.97 6.72
CA ILE A 207 -13.31 30.29 6.37
C ILE A 207 -14.06 29.72 7.59
N GLY A 208 -13.74 30.18 8.81
CA GLY A 208 -14.47 29.86 10.03
C GLY A 208 -14.20 28.47 10.62
N ILE A 209 -13.11 27.80 10.24
CA ILE A 209 -12.76 26.44 10.68
C ILE A 209 -11.56 26.50 11.65
N GLN A 210 -11.83 26.36 12.96
CA GLN A 210 -10.76 26.05 13.91
C GLN A 210 -10.36 24.56 13.77
N PRO A 211 -9.10 24.22 13.44
CA PRO A 211 -8.59 22.86 13.62
C PRO A 211 -8.53 22.53 15.11
N ASP A 212 -8.92 21.31 15.50
CA ASP A 212 -8.90 20.86 16.88
C ASP A 212 -7.59 20.15 17.24
N ILE A 213 -7.02 19.42 16.29
CA ILE A 213 -5.69 18.79 16.36
C ILE A 213 -4.93 19.21 15.09
N LEU A 214 -3.67 19.62 15.27
CA LEU A 214 -2.77 20.03 14.20
C LEU A 214 -1.61 19.03 14.14
N ILE A 215 -1.57 18.26 13.06
CA ILE A 215 -0.50 17.32 12.76
C ILE A 215 0.55 18.05 11.93
N CYS A 216 1.76 18.18 12.47
CA CYS A 216 2.88 18.81 11.76
C CYS A 216 3.73 17.74 11.09
N ARG A 217 3.73 17.72 9.75
CA ARG A 217 4.64 16.90 8.94
C ARG A 217 6.02 17.57 8.89
N SER A 218 7.09 16.80 9.02
CA SER A 218 8.46 17.30 9.08
C SER A 218 9.50 16.19 8.84
N GLU A 219 10.71 16.56 8.43
CA GLU A 219 11.86 15.63 8.34
C GLU A 219 12.30 15.07 9.70
N GLN A 220 11.98 15.79 10.79
CA GLN A 220 12.53 15.55 12.13
C GLN A 220 11.45 15.75 13.22
N PRO A 221 11.58 15.10 14.39
CA PRO A 221 10.67 15.31 15.52
C PRO A 221 10.61 16.79 15.96
N LEU A 222 9.40 17.35 16.15
CA LEU A 222 9.24 18.75 16.55
C LEU A 222 9.65 18.97 18.02
N PRO A 223 10.59 19.88 18.32
CA PRO A 223 10.94 20.27 19.68
C PRO A 223 9.76 20.89 20.46
N SER A 224 9.82 20.79 21.79
CA SER A 224 8.86 21.37 22.74
C SER A 224 8.45 22.81 22.38
N GLU A 225 9.43 23.68 22.13
CA GLU A 225 9.19 25.10 21.93
C GLU A 225 8.67 25.40 20.52
N ILE A 226 8.93 24.54 19.53
CA ILE A 226 8.30 24.61 18.21
C ILE A 226 6.82 24.25 18.31
N LYS A 227 6.46 23.16 19.01
CA LYS A 227 5.04 22.80 19.28
C LYS A 227 4.30 23.91 20.05
N LYS A 228 4.95 24.52 21.05
CA LYS A 228 4.42 25.65 21.83
C LYS A 228 4.22 26.91 20.98
N LYS A 229 5.21 27.26 20.14
CA LYS A 229 5.16 28.40 19.21
C LYS A 229 4.07 28.22 18.16
N ILE A 230 3.98 27.06 17.52
CA ILE A 230 2.89 26.74 16.58
C ILE A 230 1.55 26.87 17.31
N GLY A 231 1.41 26.28 18.50
CA GLY A 231 0.18 26.39 19.30
C GLY A 231 -0.26 27.84 19.53
N LEU A 232 0.63 28.70 20.02
CA LEU A 232 0.35 30.12 20.27
C LEU A 232 -0.14 30.86 19.01
N PHE A 233 0.53 30.68 17.87
CA PHE A 233 0.16 31.34 16.61
C PHE A 233 -1.06 30.70 15.90
N CYS A 234 -1.44 29.48 16.25
CA CYS A 234 -2.53 28.73 15.61
C CYS A 234 -3.80 28.61 16.50
N ASN A 235 -3.87 29.41 17.58
CA ASN A 235 -4.94 29.35 18.59
C ASN A 235 -5.15 27.93 19.17
N LEU A 236 -4.05 27.22 19.46
CA LEU A 236 -4.05 25.83 19.91
C LEU A 236 -3.22 25.63 21.17
N ASN A 237 -3.74 24.83 22.10
CA ASN A 237 -2.92 24.32 23.19
C ASN A 237 -1.79 23.43 22.62
N LYS A 238 -0.57 23.58 23.13
CA LYS A 238 0.62 22.79 22.76
C LYS A 238 0.36 21.28 22.60
N LYS A 239 -0.49 20.68 23.47
CA LYS A 239 -0.81 19.25 23.41
C LYS A 239 -1.62 18.83 22.18
N ASN A 240 -2.27 19.78 21.50
CA ASN A 240 -2.99 19.54 20.26
C ASN A 240 -2.08 19.67 19.02
N VAL A 241 -0.78 19.98 19.19
CA VAL A 241 0.20 20.14 18.12
C VAL A 241 1.14 18.94 18.11
N ILE A 242 0.97 18.08 17.11
CA ILE A 242 1.56 16.73 17.03
C ILE A 242 2.74 16.72 16.07
N SER A 243 3.79 15.95 16.40
CA SER A 243 4.88 15.67 15.48
C SER A 243 4.65 14.38 14.71
N PHE A 244 4.50 14.48 13.39
CA PHE A 244 4.35 13.33 12.51
C PHE A 244 5.49 13.31 11.49
N HIS A 245 6.70 13.01 11.99
CA HIS A 245 7.93 13.07 11.21
C HIS A 245 8.09 11.88 10.24
N ASP A 246 9.08 11.94 9.36
CA ASP A 246 9.41 10.87 8.42
C ASP A 246 9.79 9.56 9.14
N ILE A 247 9.28 8.44 8.62
CA ILE A 247 9.37 7.07 9.16
C ILE A 247 9.89 6.13 8.07
N ALA A 248 10.54 5.03 8.44
CA ALA A 248 11.21 4.15 7.46
C ALA A 248 10.24 3.18 6.75
N THR A 249 9.08 2.90 7.33
CA THR A 249 7.97 2.25 6.64
C THR A 249 6.62 2.76 7.15
N ILE A 250 5.59 2.79 6.29
CA ILE A 250 4.28 3.35 6.61
C ILE A 250 3.60 2.66 7.81
N TYR A 251 3.91 1.38 8.05
CA TYR A 251 3.38 0.60 9.17
C TYR A 251 3.92 1.06 10.54
N GLU A 252 4.87 2.01 10.58
CA GLU A 252 5.28 2.71 11.81
C GLU A 252 4.35 3.87 12.18
N ALA A 253 3.51 4.38 11.26
CA ALA A 253 2.65 5.52 11.52
C ALA A 253 1.67 5.28 12.70
N PRO A 254 1.04 4.10 12.88
CA PRO A 254 0.26 3.79 14.09
C PRO A 254 1.11 3.85 15.37
N LEU A 255 2.34 3.36 15.34
CA LEU A 255 3.26 3.39 16.49
C LEU A 255 3.63 4.84 16.86
N LEU A 256 3.92 5.68 15.86
CA LEU A 256 4.24 7.10 16.05
C LEU A 256 3.05 7.90 16.57
N LEU A 257 1.87 7.74 15.99
CA LEU A 257 0.66 8.47 16.40
C LEU A 257 0.15 8.02 17.78
N SER A 258 0.36 6.76 18.15
CA SER A 258 0.12 6.29 19.53
C SER A 258 1.12 6.89 20.53
N LYS A 259 2.41 7.00 20.15
CA LYS A 259 3.46 7.63 20.97
C LYS A 259 3.24 9.13 21.21
N GLU A 260 2.60 9.83 20.27
CA GLU A 260 2.18 11.23 20.41
C GLU A 260 0.76 11.37 21.03
N GLU A 261 0.21 10.31 21.61
CA GLU A 261 -1.10 10.27 22.30
C GLU A 261 -2.31 10.73 21.47
N VAL A 262 -2.25 10.63 20.13
CA VAL A 262 -3.32 11.10 19.23
C VAL A 262 -4.70 10.48 19.53
N PRO A 263 -4.83 9.17 19.80
CA PRO A 263 -6.12 8.59 20.21
C PRO A 263 -6.68 9.23 21.48
N SER A 264 -5.84 9.47 22.49
CA SER A 264 -6.22 10.13 23.75
C SER A 264 -6.79 11.54 23.51
N LEU A 265 -6.23 12.29 22.56
CA LEU A 265 -6.73 13.62 22.20
C LEU A 265 -8.09 13.54 21.49
N ILE A 266 -8.25 12.58 20.57
CA ILE A 266 -9.52 12.29 19.88
C ILE A 266 -10.62 11.96 20.91
N PHE A 267 -10.35 11.05 21.85
CA PHE A 267 -11.28 10.64 22.90
C PHE A 267 -11.72 11.81 23.78
N ASN A 268 -10.75 12.61 24.26
CA ASN A 268 -11.01 13.76 25.14
C ASN A 268 -11.87 14.86 24.48
N LYS A 269 -11.77 15.03 23.15
CA LYS A 269 -12.50 16.04 22.39
C LYS A 269 -13.91 15.55 22.03
N LEU A 270 -14.02 14.39 21.38
CA LEU A 270 -15.30 13.80 20.93
C LEU A 270 -16.14 13.16 22.04
N LYS A 271 -15.63 13.15 23.28
CA LYS A 271 -16.23 12.44 24.43
C LYS A 271 -16.50 10.97 24.10
N ILE A 272 -15.56 10.35 23.40
CA ILE A 272 -15.54 8.91 23.15
C ILE A 272 -14.92 8.25 24.37
N HIS A 273 -15.62 7.28 24.93
CA HIS A 273 -15.04 6.30 25.85
C HIS A 273 -14.60 5.09 25.01
N PRO A 274 -13.29 4.86 24.80
CA PRO A 274 -12.81 3.66 24.10
C PRO A 274 -13.15 2.41 24.92
N VAL A 275 -13.19 1.24 24.28
CA VAL A 275 -13.37 -0.03 24.99
C VAL A 275 -12.10 -0.37 25.77
N THR A 276 -10.93 -0.08 25.18
CA THR A 276 -9.61 -0.27 25.79
C THR A 276 -8.84 1.05 25.74
N GLU A 277 -8.44 1.60 26.89
CA GLU A 277 -7.68 2.87 26.92
C GLU A 277 -6.35 2.77 26.15
N LYS A 278 -5.64 1.63 26.25
CA LYS A 278 -4.26 1.43 25.77
C LYS A 278 -4.11 0.00 25.20
N PRO A 279 -4.38 -0.22 23.90
CA PRO A 279 -4.36 -1.54 23.28
C PRO A 279 -2.94 -2.00 22.94
N SER A 280 -2.78 -3.29 22.64
CA SER A 280 -1.46 -3.85 22.28
C SER A 280 -1.16 -3.65 20.80
N LEU A 281 -0.06 -2.95 20.50
CA LEU A 281 0.42 -2.72 19.13
C LEU A 281 1.38 -3.81 18.64
N LYS A 282 1.52 -4.93 19.37
CA LYS A 282 2.48 -6.02 19.10
C LYS A 282 2.43 -6.58 17.66
N VAL A 283 1.28 -6.55 17.00
CA VAL A 283 1.15 -6.95 15.59
C VAL A 283 1.89 -5.98 14.67
N TRP A 284 1.70 -4.66 14.87
CA TRP A 284 2.44 -3.63 14.16
C TRP A 284 3.94 -3.66 14.50
N GLU A 285 4.30 -3.84 15.78
CA GLU A 285 5.69 -3.97 16.22
C GLU A 285 6.38 -5.16 15.54
N ALA A 286 5.73 -6.33 15.50
CA ALA A 286 6.27 -7.53 14.85
C ALA A 286 6.33 -7.40 13.32
N PHE A 287 5.34 -6.76 12.69
CA PHE A 287 5.34 -6.52 11.25
C PHE A 287 6.45 -5.55 10.85
N VAL A 288 6.57 -4.40 11.54
CA VAL A 288 7.66 -3.42 11.35
C VAL A 288 9.02 -4.08 11.59
N HIS A 289 9.16 -4.94 12.60
CA HIS A 289 10.38 -5.72 12.81
C HIS A 289 10.67 -6.64 11.62
N GLY A 290 9.67 -7.36 11.09
CA GLY A 290 9.83 -8.21 9.91
C GLY A 290 10.25 -7.44 8.66
N VAL A 291 9.71 -6.24 8.44
CA VAL A 291 10.09 -5.35 7.32
C VAL A 291 11.55 -4.88 7.46
N LYS A 292 11.98 -4.55 8.68
CA LYS A 292 13.32 -3.99 8.95
C LYS A 292 14.42 -5.04 9.12
N HIS A 293 14.06 -6.27 9.49
CA HIS A 293 14.98 -7.33 9.89
C HIS A 293 14.59 -8.67 9.24
N PRO A 294 14.70 -8.80 7.89
CA PRO A 294 14.51 -10.06 7.20
C PRO A 294 15.59 -11.09 7.61
N GLU A 295 15.18 -12.33 7.89
CA GLU A 295 16.07 -13.40 8.36
C GLU A 295 16.67 -14.23 7.22
N HIS A 296 16.12 -14.16 6.01
CA HIS A 296 16.43 -15.08 4.91
C HIS A 296 16.96 -14.37 3.65
N GLY A 297 17.50 -13.16 3.82
CA GLY A 297 18.15 -12.40 2.74
C GLY A 297 17.16 -11.63 1.85
N THR A 298 17.51 -11.50 0.57
CA THR A 298 16.81 -10.66 -0.41
C THR A 298 16.49 -11.47 -1.67
N VAL A 299 15.30 -11.26 -2.24
CA VAL A 299 14.89 -11.79 -3.55
C VAL A 299 14.57 -10.63 -4.48
N THR A 300 15.23 -10.58 -5.64
CA THR A 300 15.00 -9.55 -6.66
C THR A 300 13.86 -9.97 -7.58
N ILE A 301 12.78 -9.17 -7.66
CA ILE A 301 11.64 -9.40 -8.56
C ILE A 301 11.54 -8.25 -9.56
N ALA A 302 11.53 -8.58 -10.84
CA ALA A 302 11.27 -7.63 -11.91
C ALA A 302 9.76 -7.32 -12.02
N ILE A 303 9.39 -6.07 -12.24
CA ILE A 303 8.01 -5.66 -12.57
C ILE A 303 8.02 -5.03 -13.96
N CYS A 304 7.52 -5.78 -14.95
CA CYS A 304 7.33 -5.31 -16.32
C CYS A 304 6.08 -4.42 -16.40
N GLY A 305 6.28 -3.11 -16.37
CA GLY A 305 5.23 -2.10 -16.31
C GLY A 305 5.18 -1.20 -17.54
N LYS A 306 4.06 -0.47 -17.64
CA LYS A 306 3.82 0.61 -18.60
C LYS A 306 3.99 2.00 -17.97
N TYR A 307 3.83 2.07 -16.65
CA TYR A 307 3.86 3.30 -15.84
C TYR A 307 5.04 3.25 -14.85
N VAL A 308 6.20 2.74 -15.29
CA VAL A 308 7.32 2.41 -14.38
C VAL A 308 8.02 3.64 -13.81
N GLU A 309 7.92 4.78 -14.50
CA GLU A 309 8.38 6.08 -14.02
C GLU A 309 7.54 6.59 -12.82
N TYR A 310 6.39 5.96 -12.55
CA TYR A 310 5.47 6.36 -11.49
C TYR A 310 5.01 5.15 -10.64
N PRO A 311 5.81 4.70 -9.65
CA PRO A 311 5.57 3.48 -8.88
C PRO A 311 4.18 3.39 -8.19
N ASP A 312 3.56 4.52 -7.85
CA ASP A 312 2.22 4.54 -7.25
C ASP A 312 1.10 4.10 -8.21
N ALA A 313 1.37 4.00 -9.52
CA ALA A 313 0.50 3.32 -10.49
C ALA A 313 0.40 1.78 -10.26
N TYR A 314 1.25 1.23 -9.38
CA TYR A 314 1.29 -0.18 -9.00
C TYR A 314 1.28 -0.39 -7.48
N LYS A 315 0.81 0.61 -6.71
CA LYS A 315 0.99 0.72 -5.27
C LYS A 315 0.60 -0.55 -4.48
N SER A 316 -0.57 -1.13 -4.71
CA SER A 316 -1.02 -2.33 -4.00
C SER A 316 -0.23 -3.58 -4.39
N ILE A 317 0.33 -3.67 -5.61
CA ILE A 317 1.27 -4.74 -5.99
C ILE A 317 2.54 -4.64 -5.13
N LEU A 318 3.13 -3.44 -5.01
CA LEU A 318 4.34 -3.21 -4.19
C LEU A 318 4.09 -3.56 -2.71
N GLU A 319 2.94 -3.15 -2.17
CA GLU A 319 2.54 -3.44 -0.79
C GLU A 319 2.34 -4.95 -0.57
N SER A 320 1.74 -5.65 -1.55
CA SER A 320 1.57 -7.11 -1.49
C SER A 320 2.90 -7.87 -1.42
N PHE A 321 3.95 -7.37 -2.09
CA PHE A 321 5.30 -7.93 -1.99
C PHE A 321 5.96 -7.65 -0.64
N ILE A 322 5.68 -6.51 0.01
CA ILE A 322 6.14 -6.27 1.39
C ILE A 322 5.47 -7.26 2.35
N HIS A 323 4.16 -7.48 2.22
CA HIS A 323 3.43 -8.47 3.02
C HIS A 323 4.00 -9.89 2.81
N ALA A 324 4.22 -10.30 1.55
CA ALA A 324 4.79 -11.60 1.21
C ALA A 324 6.25 -11.75 1.70
N GLY A 325 7.05 -10.67 1.62
CA GLY A 325 8.41 -10.63 2.14
C GLY A 325 8.45 -10.86 3.65
N VAL A 326 7.62 -10.13 4.42
CA VAL A 326 7.48 -10.32 5.87
C VAL A 326 7.05 -11.75 6.22
N ALA A 327 6.07 -12.30 5.51
CA ALA A 327 5.58 -13.66 5.75
C ALA A 327 6.66 -14.74 5.50
N ASN A 328 7.51 -14.56 4.47
CA ASN A 328 8.61 -15.46 4.12
C ASN A 328 9.96 -15.06 4.75
N LYS A 329 9.99 -14.00 5.57
CA LYS A 329 11.18 -13.41 6.21
C LYS A 329 12.29 -12.96 5.24
N VAL A 330 11.95 -12.59 4.01
CA VAL A 330 12.87 -12.06 3.00
C VAL A 330 12.57 -10.59 2.70
N LYS A 331 13.60 -9.83 2.30
CA LYS A 331 13.37 -8.58 1.58
C LYS A 331 12.97 -8.92 0.14
N VAL A 332 11.92 -8.32 -0.39
CA VAL A 332 11.71 -8.25 -1.84
C VAL A 332 12.36 -6.95 -2.33
N ASP A 333 13.37 -7.04 -3.20
CA ASP A 333 13.87 -5.88 -3.96
C ASP A 333 13.16 -5.85 -5.30
N ILE A 334 12.67 -4.68 -5.71
CA ILE A 334 11.83 -4.54 -6.90
C ILE A 334 12.60 -3.76 -7.96
N VAL A 335 12.72 -4.35 -9.15
CA VAL A 335 13.35 -3.73 -10.32
C VAL A 335 12.25 -3.47 -11.35
N PHE A 336 12.03 -2.21 -11.72
CA PHE A 336 11.03 -1.88 -12.73
C PHE A 336 11.59 -2.00 -14.13
N LEU A 337 10.88 -2.70 -15.02
CA LEU A 337 11.23 -2.88 -16.44
C LEU A 337 10.20 -2.16 -17.31
N ARG A 338 10.67 -1.18 -18.11
CA ARG A 338 9.84 -0.50 -19.09
C ARG A 338 9.67 -1.39 -20.32
N SER A 339 8.45 -1.83 -20.64
CA SER A 339 8.25 -2.74 -21.79
C SER A 339 8.58 -2.07 -23.14
N GLU A 340 8.44 -0.75 -23.23
CA GLU A 340 8.81 0.03 -24.43
C GLU A 340 10.32 0.01 -24.76
N ASP A 341 11.21 -0.33 -23.82
CA ASP A 341 12.65 -0.38 -24.09
C ASP A 341 13.00 -1.48 -25.12
N ILE A 342 12.19 -2.54 -25.17
CA ILE A 342 12.31 -3.62 -26.18
C ILE A 342 11.65 -3.18 -27.50
N GLU A 343 10.47 -2.55 -27.44
CA GLU A 343 9.76 -2.07 -28.63
C GLU A 343 10.60 -1.05 -29.42
N ASN A 344 11.30 -0.17 -28.70
CA ASN A 344 12.23 0.82 -29.27
C ASN A 344 13.64 0.28 -29.52
N LYS A 345 13.91 -1.02 -29.23
CA LYS A 345 15.22 -1.69 -29.40
C LYS A 345 16.37 -1.01 -28.62
N ILE A 346 16.06 -0.44 -27.47
CA ILE A 346 17.01 0.19 -26.54
C ILE A 346 17.71 -0.89 -25.70
N LYS A 347 16.98 -1.95 -25.32
CA LYS A 347 17.48 -3.13 -24.60
C LYS A 347 16.77 -4.41 -25.05
N THR A 348 17.44 -5.54 -24.87
CA THR A 348 16.86 -6.88 -25.01
C THR A 348 16.11 -7.31 -23.74
N ALA A 349 15.27 -8.36 -23.86
CA ALA A 349 14.64 -8.98 -22.70
C ALA A 349 15.65 -9.62 -21.72
N GLU A 350 16.80 -10.09 -22.24
CA GLU A 350 17.92 -10.63 -21.46
C GLU A 350 18.56 -9.56 -20.57
N GLU A 351 18.96 -8.42 -21.15
CA GLU A 351 19.55 -7.29 -20.41
C GLU A 351 18.60 -6.68 -19.37
N LEU A 352 17.29 -6.76 -19.60
CA LEU A 352 16.27 -6.30 -18.66
C LEU A 352 15.97 -7.31 -17.54
N LEU A 353 16.11 -8.62 -17.78
CA LEU A 353 15.87 -9.66 -16.78
C LEU A 353 17.15 -10.11 -16.04
N ALA A 354 18.32 -9.61 -16.44
CA ALA A 354 19.61 -9.88 -15.80
C ALA A 354 19.56 -9.64 -14.27
N GLY A 355 19.74 -10.71 -13.49
CA GLY A 355 19.71 -10.68 -12.01
C GLY A 355 18.32 -10.70 -11.37
N ALA A 356 17.24 -10.76 -12.15
CA ALA A 356 15.89 -10.97 -11.63
C ALA A 356 15.65 -12.47 -11.34
N HIS A 357 15.08 -12.78 -10.18
CA HIS A 357 14.75 -14.16 -9.78
C HIS A 357 13.34 -14.59 -10.25
N ALA A 358 12.50 -13.59 -10.55
CA ALA A 358 11.14 -13.73 -11.04
C ALA A 358 10.72 -12.44 -11.76
N VAL A 359 9.69 -12.50 -12.61
CA VAL A 359 9.08 -11.35 -13.27
C VAL A 359 7.56 -11.30 -13.06
N LEU A 360 7.05 -10.14 -12.70
CA LEU A 360 5.63 -9.82 -12.69
C LEU A 360 5.28 -8.97 -13.92
N ILE A 361 4.32 -9.42 -14.72
CA ILE A 361 3.79 -8.64 -15.85
C ILE A 361 2.61 -7.82 -15.33
N ALA A 362 2.87 -6.53 -15.11
CA ALA A 362 1.95 -5.64 -14.45
C ALA A 362 0.78 -5.24 -15.37
N PRO A 363 -0.39 -4.86 -14.79
CA PRO A 363 -1.53 -4.40 -15.57
C PRO A 363 -1.27 -3.06 -16.29
N GLY A 364 -2.21 -2.69 -17.16
CA GLY A 364 -2.22 -1.42 -17.88
C GLY A 364 -3.41 -1.33 -18.84
N PHE A 365 -3.63 -0.15 -19.44
CA PHE A 365 -4.72 0.10 -20.38
C PHE A 365 -4.17 0.58 -21.74
N GLY A 366 -4.73 0.08 -22.85
CA GLY A 366 -4.41 0.51 -24.21
C GLY A 366 -3.06 0.04 -24.77
N TYR A 367 -2.93 0.12 -26.10
CA TYR A 367 -1.94 -0.57 -26.94
C TYR A 367 -0.43 -0.28 -26.73
N ARG A 368 -0.02 0.80 -26.05
CA ARG A 368 1.40 1.15 -25.85
C ARG A 368 2.07 0.18 -24.86
N GLY A 369 3.23 -0.39 -25.22
CA GLY A 369 4.02 -1.26 -24.33
C GLY A 369 3.55 -2.73 -24.27
N ILE A 370 2.86 -3.23 -25.30
CA ILE A 370 2.27 -4.58 -25.37
C ILE A 370 3.22 -5.61 -25.99
N GLU A 371 3.92 -5.26 -27.07
CA GLU A 371 4.81 -6.17 -27.78
C GLU A 371 6.07 -6.43 -26.95
N GLY A 372 6.55 -5.43 -26.22
CA GLY A 372 7.63 -5.61 -25.23
C GLY A 372 7.22 -6.45 -24.03
N LYS A 373 5.93 -6.45 -23.63
CA LYS A 373 5.41 -7.40 -22.63
C LYS A 373 5.40 -8.82 -23.18
N ILE A 374 4.96 -9.01 -24.43
CA ILE A 374 4.94 -10.30 -25.11
C ILE A 374 6.35 -10.89 -25.21
N GLU A 375 7.36 -10.11 -25.62
CA GLU A 375 8.73 -10.62 -25.71
C GLU A 375 9.37 -10.89 -24.32
N ILE A 376 9.04 -10.13 -23.28
CA ILE A 376 9.45 -10.46 -21.89
C ILE A 376 8.80 -11.76 -21.42
N ILE A 377 7.51 -11.97 -21.70
CA ILE A 377 6.82 -13.23 -21.37
C ILE A 377 7.45 -14.40 -22.12
N ARG A 378 7.74 -14.21 -23.42
CA ARG A 378 8.38 -15.21 -24.27
C ARG A 378 9.77 -15.57 -23.75
N TYR A 379 10.62 -14.58 -23.49
CA TYR A 379 11.97 -14.82 -22.96
C TYR A 379 11.91 -15.51 -21.60
N ALA A 380 11.01 -15.11 -20.70
CA ALA A 380 10.83 -15.76 -19.41
C ALA A 380 10.37 -17.23 -19.58
N ARG A 381 9.39 -17.49 -20.46
CA ARG A 381 8.89 -18.83 -20.80
C ARG A 381 9.98 -19.72 -21.41
N GLU A 382 10.82 -19.18 -22.29
CA GLU A 382 11.90 -19.91 -22.99
C GLU A 382 13.11 -20.17 -22.07
N ASN A 383 13.38 -19.29 -21.10
CA ASN A 383 14.48 -19.41 -20.13
C ASN A 383 14.04 -19.90 -18.73
N MET A 384 12.81 -20.38 -18.59
CA MET A 384 12.24 -20.96 -17.35
C MET A 384 12.19 -20.00 -16.13
N ILE A 385 12.15 -18.69 -16.38
CA ILE A 385 12.17 -17.63 -15.34
C ILE A 385 10.77 -17.47 -14.71
N PRO A 386 10.59 -17.66 -13.39
CA PRO A 386 9.30 -17.56 -12.72
C PRO A 386 8.46 -16.32 -13.09
N LEU A 387 7.27 -16.52 -13.65
CA LEU A 387 6.42 -15.45 -14.19
C LEU A 387 5.04 -15.40 -13.52
N PHE A 388 4.57 -14.18 -13.21
CA PHE A 388 3.20 -13.90 -12.78
C PHE A 388 2.57 -12.72 -13.55
N GLY A 389 1.48 -12.94 -14.30
CA GLY A 389 0.78 -11.89 -15.03
C GLY A 389 -0.55 -11.48 -14.39
N ILE A 390 -0.82 -10.17 -14.26
CA ILE A 390 -2.06 -9.64 -13.66
C ILE A 390 -2.86 -8.85 -14.70
N CYS A 391 -4.15 -9.19 -14.85
CA CYS A 391 -5.10 -8.62 -15.81
C CYS A 391 -4.51 -8.60 -17.24
N LEU A 392 -4.10 -7.43 -17.74
CA LEU A 392 -3.39 -7.30 -19.02
C LEU A 392 -2.17 -8.24 -19.13
N GLY A 393 -1.47 -8.51 -18.02
CA GLY A 393 -0.34 -9.46 -18.00
C GLY A 393 -0.75 -10.90 -18.34
N MET A 394 -1.96 -11.33 -17.97
CA MET A 394 -2.51 -12.61 -18.40
C MET A 394 -2.86 -12.59 -19.90
N GLN A 395 -3.46 -11.50 -20.37
CA GLN A 395 -3.87 -11.34 -21.77
C GLN A 395 -2.65 -11.35 -22.71
N CYS A 396 -1.59 -10.61 -22.37
CA CYS A 396 -0.32 -10.66 -23.09
C CYS A 396 0.28 -12.08 -23.12
N ALA A 397 0.14 -12.86 -22.05
CA ALA A 397 0.65 -14.24 -22.01
C ALA A 397 -0.17 -15.22 -22.86
N VAL A 398 -1.49 -15.05 -22.96
CA VAL A 398 -2.33 -15.79 -23.92
C VAL A 398 -1.94 -15.43 -25.36
N ILE A 399 -1.70 -14.15 -25.65
CA ILE A 399 -1.26 -13.68 -26.98
C ILE A 399 0.13 -14.24 -27.34
N GLU A 400 1.08 -14.21 -26.41
CA GLU A 400 2.42 -14.80 -26.57
C GLU A 400 2.34 -16.29 -26.92
N PHE A 401 1.61 -17.06 -26.11
CA PHE A 401 1.45 -18.50 -26.32
C PHE A 401 0.76 -18.82 -27.65
N ALA A 402 -0.29 -18.07 -28.01
CA ALA A 402 -1.00 -18.23 -29.27
C ALA A 402 -0.08 -17.99 -30.50
N ARG A 403 0.72 -16.93 -30.48
CA ARG A 403 1.66 -16.61 -31.56
C ARG A 403 2.81 -17.61 -31.65
N HIS A 404 3.54 -17.79 -30.55
CA HIS A 404 4.85 -18.45 -30.58
C HIS A 404 4.78 -19.96 -30.38
N VAL A 405 3.80 -20.47 -29.62
CA VAL A 405 3.60 -21.91 -29.39
C VAL A 405 2.56 -22.47 -30.35
N CYS A 406 1.34 -21.89 -30.42
CA CYS A 406 0.26 -22.38 -31.29
C CYS A 406 0.40 -21.99 -32.77
N LYS A 407 1.41 -21.18 -33.12
CA LYS A 407 1.67 -20.67 -34.49
C LYS A 407 0.51 -19.89 -35.11
N LEU A 408 -0.34 -19.27 -34.28
CA LEU A 408 -1.36 -18.34 -34.72
C LEU A 408 -0.72 -16.95 -34.93
N GLU A 409 -0.02 -16.81 -36.05
CA GLU A 409 0.58 -15.55 -36.47
C GLU A 409 -0.48 -14.43 -36.52
N HIS A 410 -0.13 -13.26 -35.98
CA HIS A 410 -1.04 -12.13 -35.75
C HIS A 410 -2.21 -12.36 -34.77
N ALA A 411 -2.14 -13.39 -33.90
CA ALA A 411 -3.02 -13.47 -32.73
C ALA A 411 -2.86 -12.24 -31.83
N THR A 412 -3.97 -11.70 -31.32
CA THR A 412 -4.01 -10.42 -30.60
C THR A 412 -5.32 -10.20 -29.83
N SER A 413 -5.47 -9.04 -29.17
CA SER A 413 -6.73 -8.57 -28.58
C SER A 413 -7.52 -7.69 -29.55
N SER A 414 -8.85 -7.78 -29.54
CA SER A 414 -9.71 -6.82 -30.25
C SER A 414 -9.64 -5.40 -29.66
N GLU A 415 -9.09 -5.23 -28.45
CA GLU A 415 -8.71 -3.91 -27.90
C GLU A 415 -7.65 -3.23 -28.78
N PHE A 416 -6.68 -4.00 -29.27
CA PHE A 416 -5.55 -3.49 -30.04
C PHE A 416 -5.86 -3.49 -31.54
N GLN A 417 -6.58 -4.51 -32.02
CA GLN A 417 -6.93 -4.68 -33.43
C GLN A 417 -8.37 -5.19 -33.60
N LYS A 418 -9.33 -4.27 -33.73
CA LYS A 418 -10.78 -4.52 -33.91
C LYS A 418 -11.16 -5.47 -35.07
N LYS A 419 -10.24 -5.77 -35.99
CA LYS A 419 -10.42 -6.65 -37.16
C LYS A 419 -9.25 -7.64 -37.31
N SER A 420 -8.84 -8.33 -36.25
CA SER A 420 -7.94 -9.48 -36.39
C SER A 420 -8.71 -10.75 -36.77
N LYS A 421 -8.08 -11.61 -37.57
CA LYS A 421 -8.54 -12.98 -37.88
C LYS A 421 -8.44 -13.91 -36.65
N PHE A 422 -7.58 -13.57 -35.69
CA PHE A 422 -7.26 -14.36 -34.51
C PHE A 422 -7.34 -13.49 -33.24
N ALA A 423 -8.52 -12.92 -32.98
CA ALA A 423 -8.79 -12.20 -31.73
C ALA A 423 -8.94 -13.21 -30.56
N VAL A 424 -7.81 -13.55 -29.93
CA VAL A 424 -7.77 -14.48 -28.77
C VAL A 424 -8.18 -13.81 -27.46
N ILE A 425 -8.28 -12.48 -27.45
CA ILE A 425 -8.92 -11.69 -26.40
C ILE A 425 -10.00 -10.82 -27.08
N ASP A 426 -11.25 -10.86 -26.62
CA ASP A 426 -12.38 -10.14 -27.24
C ASP A 426 -13.48 -9.74 -26.23
N ILE A 427 -14.39 -8.84 -26.62
CA ILE A 427 -15.58 -8.45 -25.84
C ILE A 427 -16.70 -9.45 -26.12
N MET A 428 -17.37 -9.94 -25.07
CA MET A 428 -18.52 -10.83 -25.20
C MET A 428 -19.59 -10.26 -26.15
N LYS A 429 -20.05 -11.05 -27.12
CA LYS A 429 -21.05 -10.64 -28.13
C LYS A 429 -22.33 -10.04 -27.52
N ASN A 430 -22.74 -10.49 -26.33
CA ASN A 430 -23.92 -9.97 -25.63
C ASN A 430 -23.74 -8.53 -25.10
N GLN A 431 -22.51 -8.10 -24.80
CA GLN A 431 -22.20 -6.74 -24.30
C GLN A 431 -22.11 -5.70 -25.44
N GLN A 432 -21.94 -6.13 -26.69
CA GLN A 432 -21.76 -5.24 -27.86
C GLN A 432 -22.98 -4.35 -28.17
N LYS A 433 -24.13 -4.57 -27.52
CA LYS A 433 -25.36 -3.78 -27.66
C LYS A 433 -25.45 -2.56 -26.72
N ILE A 434 -24.50 -2.39 -25.78
CA ILE A 434 -24.56 -1.34 -24.75
C ILE A 434 -23.67 -0.15 -25.17
N ASN A 435 -24.31 0.92 -25.67
CA ASN A 435 -23.63 2.11 -26.20
C ASN A 435 -23.02 3.07 -25.14
N GLN A 436 -23.14 2.77 -23.85
CA GLN A 436 -22.58 3.60 -22.78
C GLN A 436 -21.16 3.16 -22.41
N LYS A 437 -20.19 4.10 -22.49
CA LYS A 437 -18.85 3.89 -21.92
C LYS A 437 -18.96 3.72 -20.40
N GLY A 438 -18.77 2.49 -19.93
CA GLY A 438 -18.86 2.11 -18.51
C GLY A 438 -19.67 0.84 -18.30
N GLY A 439 -20.86 0.74 -18.92
CA GLY A 439 -21.84 -0.35 -18.71
C GLY A 439 -21.47 -1.73 -19.27
N THR A 440 -20.18 -2.00 -19.53
CA THR A 440 -19.65 -3.26 -20.07
C THR A 440 -18.37 -3.72 -19.36
N MET A 441 -18.03 -3.16 -18.20
CA MET A 441 -16.82 -3.51 -17.45
C MET A 441 -17.12 -4.51 -16.32
N ARG A 442 -16.29 -5.55 -16.16
CA ARG A 442 -16.28 -6.41 -14.98
C ARG A 442 -15.53 -5.69 -13.86
N LEU A 443 -16.30 -5.20 -12.88
CA LEU A 443 -15.84 -4.47 -11.71
C LEU A 443 -16.31 -5.15 -10.42
N GLY A 444 -15.43 -5.24 -9.43
CA GLY A 444 -15.76 -5.79 -8.10
C GLY A 444 -15.50 -7.29 -7.95
N SER A 445 -16.09 -7.90 -6.93
CA SER A 445 -15.85 -9.29 -6.54
C SER A 445 -16.59 -10.28 -7.46
N TYR A 446 -15.86 -11.16 -8.16
CA TYR A 446 -16.41 -12.30 -8.91
C TYR A 446 -15.88 -13.62 -8.37
N ALA A 447 -16.70 -14.66 -8.46
CA ALA A 447 -16.31 -16.02 -8.15
C ALA A 447 -15.50 -16.62 -9.31
N CYS A 448 -14.46 -17.40 -8.98
CA CYS A 448 -13.62 -18.12 -9.92
C CYS A 448 -13.42 -19.56 -9.43
N SER A 449 -13.75 -20.52 -10.28
CA SER A 449 -13.64 -21.96 -10.05
C SER A 449 -12.28 -22.45 -10.56
N LEU A 450 -11.45 -22.98 -9.66
CA LEU A 450 -10.08 -23.38 -9.98
C LEU A 450 -10.01 -24.85 -10.43
N LEU A 451 -9.21 -25.12 -11.46
CA LEU A 451 -9.03 -26.46 -12.01
C LEU A 451 -8.35 -27.37 -10.98
N ALA A 452 -9.00 -28.47 -10.65
CA ALA A 452 -8.55 -29.40 -9.62
C ALA A 452 -7.18 -30.02 -9.97
N GLY A 453 -6.12 -29.64 -9.26
CA GLY A 453 -4.74 -30.11 -9.41
C GLY A 453 -3.77 -29.04 -9.91
N SER A 454 -4.29 -27.91 -10.36
CA SER A 454 -3.53 -26.72 -10.77
C SER A 454 -2.63 -26.17 -9.67
N LYS A 455 -1.62 -25.39 -10.05
CA LYS A 455 -0.83 -24.56 -9.14
C LYS A 455 -1.75 -23.54 -8.46
N MET A 456 -2.72 -22.98 -9.18
CA MET A 456 -3.73 -22.08 -8.62
C MET A 456 -4.53 -22.69 -7.44
N GLU A 457 -5.09 -23.90 -7.57
CA GLU A 457 -5.80 -24.57 -6.47
C GLU A 457 -4.87 -24.80 -5.26
N LYS A 458 -3.63 -25.24 -5.53
CA LYS A 458 -2.61 -25.48 -4.50
C LYS A 458 -2.25 -24.21 -3.73
N ILE A 459 -2.08 -23.08 -4.42
CA ILE A 459 -1.81 -21.76 -3.83
C ILE A 459 -2.99 -21.36 -2.95
N TYR A 460 -4.19 -21.24 -3.53
CA TYR A 460 -5.35 -20.66 -2.87
C TYR A 460 -5.94 -21.52 -1.76
N GLY A 461 -5.73 -22.84 -1.80
CA GLY A 461 -6.37 -23.74 -0.85
C GLY A 461 -7.89 -23.68 -0.92
N LYS A 462 -8.43 -23.64 -2.15
CA LYS A 462 -9.85 -23.85 -2.46
C LYS A 462 -10.10 -23.95 -3.97
N PRO A 463 -11.06 -24.79 -4.42
CA PRO A 463 -11.48 -24.88 -5.81
C PRO A 463 -12.46 -23.76 -6.22
N LEU A 464 -12.82 -22.86 -5.29
CA LEU A 464 -13.66 -21.69 -5.56
C LEU A 464 -13.13 -20.50 -4.75
N ILE A 465 -12.67 -19.47 -5.45
CA ILE A 465 -12.15 -18.20 -4.90
C ILE A 465 -13.10 -17.05 -5.26
N ASN A 466 -13.02 -15.93 -4.54
CA ASN A 466 -13.72 -14.68 -4.88
C ASN A 466 -12.70 -13.54 -4.94
N GLU A 467 -12.48 -12.97 -6.11
CA GLU A 467 -11.41 -12.00 -6.39
C GLU A 467 -11.93 -10.76 -7.12
N ARG A 468 -11.15 -9.67 -7.11
CA ARG A 468 -11.60 -8.38 -7.65
C ARG A 468 -11.18 -8.18 -9.11
N HIS A 469 -12.12 -7.80 -9.96
CA HIS A 469 -11.90 -7.59 -11.39
C HIS A 469 -11.90 -6.10 -11.77
N ARG A 470 -11.13 -5.75 -12.81
CA ARG A 470 -11.11 -4.43 -13.45
C ARG A 470 -10.76 -4.52 -14.96
N HIS A 471 -11.64 -5.14 -15.76
CA HIS A 471 -11.41 -5.33 -17.20
C HIS A 471 -12.70 -5.36 -18.03
N ARG A 472 -12.56 -5.33 -19.36
CA ARG A 472 -13.67 -5.40 -20.35
C ARG A 472 -13.53 -6.54 -21.35
N TYR A 473 -12.29 -6.97 -21.66
CA TYR A 473 -12.02 -8.01 -22.63
C TYR A 473 -11.80 -9.35 -21.92
N GLU A 474 -12.20 -10.43 -22.57
CA GLU A 474 -12.19 -11.80 -22.06
C GLU A 474 -11.37 -12.70 -23.01
N THR A 475 -10.60 -13.65 -22.48
CA THR A 475 -9.75 -14.51 -23.32
C THR A 475 -10.54 -15.71 -23.86
N HIS A 476 -10.29 -16.12 -25.09
CA HIS A 476 -10.98 -17.22 -25.76
C HIS A 476 -9.96 -18.22 -26.34
N GLY A 477 -10.16 -19.53 -26.10
CA GLY A 477 -9.44 -20.58 -26.85
C GLY A 477 -8.27 -21.30 -26.16
N MET A 478 -8.20 -21.33 -24.81
CA MET A 478 -7.27 -22.18 -24.06
C MET A 478 -8.00 -22.90 -22.92
N LEU A 479 -7.44 -23.99 -22.36
CA LEU A 479 -7.97 -24.70 -21.18
C LEU A 479 -7.06 -24.45 -19.95
N LEU A 480 -7.67 -24.29 -18.77
CA LEU A 480 -7.33 -23.18 -17.88
C LEU A 480 -7.26 -23.58 -16.40
N SER A 481 -6.51 -22.82 -15.59
CA SER A 481 -6.40 -23.05 -14.15
C SER A 481 -7.50 -22.37 -13.33
N GLY A 482 -8.24 -21.42 -13.92
CA GLY A 482 -9.42 -20.80 -13.30
C GLY A 482 -10.43 -20.31 -14.35
N ILE A 483 -11.72 -20.59 -14.11
CA ILE A 483 -12.86 -20.23 -14.98
C ILE A 483 -14.02 -19.68 -14.14
N SER A 484 -14.92 -18.90 -14.74
CA SER A 484 -16.15 -18.47 -14.06
C SER A 484 -17.08 -19.68 -13.73
N PRO A 485 -17.99 -19.59 -12.74
CA PRO A 485 -18.83 -20.73 -12.33
C PRO A 485 -19.84 -21.21 -13.38
N ASP A 486 -20.13 -20.39 -14.40
CA ASP A 486 -20.92 -20.77 -15.58
C ASP A 486 -20.08 -21.44 -16.69
N GLY A 487 -18.76 -21.50 -16.52
CA GLY A 487 -17.80 -22.09 -17.47
C GLY A 487 -17.52 -21.24 -18.71
N VAL A 488 -17.99 -19.98 -18.76
CA VAL A 488 -17.93 -19.13 -19.97
C VAL A 488 -16.67 -18.26 -20.03
N LEU A 489 -16.19 -17.77 -18.88
CA LEU A 489 -15.10 -16.80 -18.79
C LEU A 489 -13.82 -17.39 -18.20
N VAL A 490 -12.71 -16.71 -18.50
CA VAL A 490 -11.35 -17.16 -18.23
C VAL A 490 -10.70 -16.27 -17.19
N GLU A 491 -10.44 -16.84 -16.02
CA GLU A 491 -10.08 -16.09 -14.82
C GLU A 491 -8.61 -16.32 -14.43
N ALA A 492 -8.05 -17.49 -14.77
CA ALA A 492 -6.62 -17.79 -14.59
C ALA A 492 -6.06 -18.80 -15.61
N ILE A 493 -4.82 -18.57 -16.03
CA ILE A 493 -3.99 -19.46 -16.85
C ILE A 493 -2.80 -19.96 -16.04
N GLU A 494 -2.26 -21.15 -16.37
CA GLU A 494 -0.92 -21.55 -15.95
C GLU A 494 -0.28 -22.46 -17.00
N LEU A 495 1.06 -22.50 -17.04
CA LEU A 495 1.80 -23.45 -17.87
C LEU A 495 2.37 -24.58 -16.97
N PRO A 496 1.91 -25.83 -17.11
CA PRO A 496 2.34 -26.92 -16.22
C PRO A 496 3.84 -27.26 -16.34
N SER A 497 4.39 -27.24 -17.56
CA SER A 497 5.78 -27.62 -17.87
C SER A 497 6.84 -26.63 -17.39
N HIS A 498 6.47 -25.36 -17.19
CA HIS A 498 7.33 -24.32 -16.65
C HIS A 498 7.35 -24.37 -15.11
N PRO A 499 8.43 -24.04 -14.38
CA PRO A 499 8.43 -24.10 -12.92
C PRO A 499 7.30 -23.26 -12.30
N TRP A 500 7.26 -21.97 -12.62
CA TRP A 500 6.20 -21.06 -12.19
C TRP A 500 5.82 -20.12 -13.35
N PHE A 501 4.63 -20.29 -13.91
CA PHE A 501 4.09 -19.41 -14.96
C PHE A 501 2.59 -19.40 -14.76
N ILE A 502 2.07 -18.28 -14.26
CA ILE A 502 0.67 -18.10 -13.90
C ILE A 502 0.24 -16.74 -14.43
N GLY A 503 -0.97 -16.66 -14.98
CA GLY A 503 -1.64 -15.38 -15.23
C GLY A 503 -3.02 -15.39 -14.61
N VAL A 504 -3.47 -14.26 -14.09
CA VAL A 504 -4.81 -14.06 -13.53
C VAL A 504 -5.47 -12.83 -14.14
N GLN A 505 -6.76 -12.90 -14.41
CA GLN A 505 -7.53 -11.79 -14.97
C GLN A 505 -7.98 -10.79 -13.89
N PHE A 506 -8.08 -11.27 -12.65
CA PHE A 506 -8.36 -10.49 -11.44
C PHE A 506 -7.10 -9.88 -10.82
N HIS A 507 -7.32 -9.02 -9.82
CA HIS A 507 -6.30 -8.25 -9.08
C HIS A 507 -6.20 -8.74 -7.61
N PRO A 508 -5.44 -9.82 -7.33
CA PRO A 508 -5.32 -10.38 -5.97
C PRO A 508 -4.52 -9.48 -5.02
N GLU A 509 -3.73 -8.53 -5.53
CA GLU A 509 -2.95 -7.58 -4.74
C GLU A 509 -3.82 -6.75 -3.77
N LEU A 510 -5.07 -6.47 -4.16
CA LEU A 510 -6.02 -5.66 -3.40
C LEU A 510 -6.45 -6.36 -2.08
N LYS A 511 -6.35 -7.69 -2.00
CA LYS A 511 -6.87 -8.51 -0.90
C LYS A 511 -5.82 -9.00 0.11
N SER A 512 -4.56 -8.56 0.00
CA SER A 512 -3.47 -9.04 0.88
C SER A 512 -3.61 -8.58 2.35
N ARG A 513 -3.52 -9.51 3.32
CA ARG A 513 -3.67 -9.36 4.80
C ARG A 513 -2.69 -10.28 5.60
N VAL A 514 -3.05 -10.92 6.75
CA VAL A 514 -2.04 -11.26 7.83
C VAL A 514 -1.86 -12.70 8.42
N SER A 515 -2.81 -13.41 9.10
CA SER A 515 -2.42 -14.51 10.08
C SER A 515 -3.37 -15.73 10.32
N GLN A 516 -2.87 -16.81 10.98
CA GLN A 516 -3.52 -18.17 11.08
C GLN A 516 -3.08 -19.10 12.28
N ASP A 517 -3.66 -20.33 12.38
CA ASP A 517 -3.74 -21.26 13.55
C ASP A 517 -2.93 -22.60 13.48
N GLY A 518 -2.82 -23.36 14.60
CA GLY A 518 -1.89 -24.47 14.90
C GLY A 518 -2.31 -25.92 14.63
N GLY A 519 -3.56 -26.32 14.83
CA GLY A 519 -4.01 -27.66 14.41
C GLY A 519 -4.13 -27.72 12.89
N MET A 520 -4.76 -26.66 12.38
CA MET A 520 -4.70 -26.20 10.99
C MET A 520 -3.27 -26.19 10.43
N THR A 521 -2.30 -25.58 11.13
CA THR A 521 -0.88 -25.56 10.70
C THR A 521 -0.33 -26.94 10.32
N VAL A 522 -0.70 -28.04 10.99
CA VAL A 522 -0.21 -29.38 10.59
C VAL A 522 -0.77 -29.77 9.22
N ALA A 523 -2.08 -29.67 9.06
CA ALA A 523 -2.76 -29.96 7.79
C ALA A 523 -2.23 -29.04 6.67
N GLU A 524 -2.08 -27.74 6.95
CA GLU A 524 -1.54 -26.74 6.02
C GLU A 524 -0.07 -27.00 5.63
N HIS A 525 0.78 -27.47 6.55
CA HIS A 525 2.20 -27.77 6.26
C HIS A 525 2.39 -29.13 5.57
N LEU A 526 1.46 -30.07 5.75
CA LEU A 526 1.39 -31.34 5.01
C LEU A 526 0.54 -31.25 3.72
N ALA A 527 -0.06 -30.10 3.42
CA ALA A 527 -0.86 -29.90 2.24
C ALA A 527 -0.01 -29.99 0.96
N GLY A 528 -0.50 -30.75 -0.03
CA GLY A 528 0.18 -30.99 -1.30
C GLY A 528 1.50 -31.78 -1.16
N LYS A 529 1.62 -32.60 -0.11
CA LYS A 529 2.72 -33.57 0.06
C LYS A 529 2.26 -34.97 -0.36
N ASP A 530 3.22 -35.86 -0.56
CA ASP A 530 3.01 -37.29 -0.89
C ASP A 530 2.62 -38.10 0.36
N ILE A 531 1.58 -37.62 1.06
CA ILE A 531 1.04 -38.15 2.32
C ILE A 531 -0.43 -37.74 2.36
N ASP A 532 -1.35 -38.71 2.48
CA ASP A 532 -2.77 -38.41 2.70
C ASP A 532 -3.04 -38.07 4.17
N VAL A 533 -3.80 -36.99 4.39
CA VAL A 533 -4.05 -36.37 5.69
C VAL A 533 -5.55 -36.34 5.95
N THR A 534 -6.07 -37.36 6.62
CA THR A 534 -7.49 -37.35 7.03
C THR A 534 -7.67 -36.51 8.29
N LEU A 535 -8.19 -35.28 8.16
CA LEU A 535 -8.47 -34.41 9.31
C LEU A 535 -9.90 -34.63 9.82
N ILE A 536 -10.02 -35.38 10.91
CA ILE A 536 -11.31 -35.63 11.59
C ILE A 536 -11.53 -34.55 12.65
N ASP A 537 -12.61 -33.77 12.53
CA ASP A 537 -13.05 -32.85 13.58
C ASP A 537 -14.58 -32.84 13.75
N LYS A 538 -15.02 -32.98 15.00
CA LYS A 538 -16.42 -33.12 15.39
C LYS A 538 -17.23 -31.80 15.39
N LYS A 539 -16.63 -30.67 14.99
CA LYS A 539 -17.26 -29.35 14.91
C LYS A 539 -17.23 -28.76 13.49
N ASN A 540 -16.26 -29.18 12.67
CA ASN A 540 -15.97 -28.67 11.33
C ASN A 540 -15.86 -27.14 11.27
N HIS A 541 -15.39 -26.49 12.35
CA HIS A 541 -15.08 -25.06 12.37
C HIS A 541 -13.85 -24.77 13.24
N HIS A 542 -12.91 -24.00 12.69
CA HIS A 542 -11.81 -23.43 13.45
C HIS A 542 -12.38 -22.30 14.32
N LEU A 543 -12.15 -22.37 15.64
CA LEU A 543 -12.74 -21.50 16.65
C LEU A 543 -11.67 -20.69 17.37
N PHE A 544 -11.74 -19.37 17.29
CA PHE A 544 -10.87 -18.46 18.05
C PHE A 544 -11.33 -18.35 19.51
N GLN A 545 -11.06 -19.40 20.28
CA GLN A 545 -11.48 -19.56 21.68
C GLN A 545 -11.22 -18.35 22.61
N PRO A 546 -10.13 -17.55 22.48
CA PRO A 546 -9.90 -16.40 23.36
C PRO A 546 -10.98 -15.31 23.33
N LEU A 547 -11.89 -15.29 22.35
CA LEU A 547 -13.03 -14.37 22.28
C LEU A 547 -14.38 -15.04 22.55
N LEU A 548 -14.39 -16.33 22.91
CA LEU A 548 -15.62 -17.11 23.11
C LEU A 548 -16.49 -16.58 24.25
N TYR A 549 -15.88 -16.03 25.30
CA TYR A 549 -16.59 -15.34 26.39
C TYR A 549 -17.34 -14.09 25.91
N GLN A 550 -16.90 -13.46 24.81
CA GLN A 550 -17.59 -12.31 24.23
C GLN A 550 -18.82 -12.75 23.41
N VAL A 551 -18.82 -13.94 22.81
CA VAL A 551 -20.05 -14.52 22.25
C VAL A 551 -21.04 -14.87 23.36
N ALA A 552 -20.55 -15.42 24.49
CA ALA A 552 -21.36 -15.72 25.67
C ALA A 552 -21.97 -14.46 26.32
N SER A 553 -21.19 -13.38 26.43
CA SER A 553 -21.66 -12.06 26.87
C SER A 553 -22.24 -11.19 25.74
N ALA A 554 -22.82 -11.82 24.71
CA ALA A 554 -23.54 -11.19 23.60
C ALA A 554 -22.81 -10.07 22.81
N SER A 555 -21.51 -9.91 22.99
CA SER A 555 -20.68 -8.81 22.49
C SER A 555 -20.02 -9.12 21.13
N LEU A 556 -20.00 -10.39 20.71
CA LEU A 556 -19.66 -10.84 19.35
C LEU A 556 -20.73 -11.84 18.85
N THR A 557 -20.77 -12.06 17.53
CA THR A 557 -21.57 -13.11 16.90
C THR A 557 -20.76 -14.41 16.75
N PRO A 558 -21.42 -15.56 16.56
CA PRO A 558 -20.73 -16.83 16.30
C PRO A 558 -19.79 -16.79 15.07
N GLY A 559 -20.17 -16.09 14.00
CA GLY A 559 -19.38 -16.00 12.77
C GLY A 559 -18.11 -15.16 12.88
N ASP A 560 -18.05 -14.23 13.83
CA ASP A 560 -16.86 -13.38 14.06
C ASP A 560 -15.67 -14.16 14.65
N VAL A 561 -15.93 -15.36 15.20
CA VAL A 561 -14.93 -16.18 15.90
C VAL A 561 -14.83 -17.63 15.39
N ALA A 562 -15.71 -18.06 14.47
CA ALA A 562 -15.76 -19.44 13.98
C ALA A 562 -15.86 -19.51 12.44
N MET A 563 -14.86 -20.11 11.78
CA MET A 563 -14.82 -20.30 10.33
C MET A 563 -14.79 -21.80 9.97
N PRO A 564 -15.66 -22.30 9.06
CA PRO A 564 -15.73 -23.73 8.75
C PRO A 564 -14.42 -24.33 8.22
N ILE A 565 -13.97 -25.47 8.75
CA ILE A 565 -12.66 -26.09 8.39
C ILE A 565 -12.63 -26.47 6.91
N ARG A 566 -13.72 -27.03 6.37
CA ARG A 566 -13.91 -27.27 4.92
C ARG A 566 -13.86 -26.01 4.03
N THR A 567 -13.89 -24.81 4.59
CA THR A 567 -13.70 -23.55 3.85
C THR A 567 -12.24 -23.08 3.89
N ILE A 568 -11.46 -23.49 4.90
CA ILE A 568 -10.03 -23.14 5.05
C ILE A 568 -9.13 -24.17 4.35
N LEU A 569 -9.48 -25.46 4.39
CA LEU A 569 -8.72 -26.57 3.79
C LEU A 569 -9.28 -27.07 2.45
N ARG A 570 -10.23 -26.35 1.85
CA ARG A 570 -10.91 -26.75 0.61
C ARG A 570 -9.85 -26.99 -0.50
N GLY A 571 -10.03 -27.96 -1.41
CA GLY A 571 -9.11 -28.14 -2.55
C GLY A 571 -7.65 -28.53 -2.22
N LYS A 572 -7.27 -28.71 -0.95
CA LYS A 572 -6.02 -29.40 -0.60
C LYS A 572 -6.25 -30.90 -0.83
N LYS A 573 -6.01 -31.38 -2.05
CA LYS A 573 -6.45 -32.72 -2.53
C LYS A 573 -6.06 -33.91 -1.65
N ASN A 574 -4.88 -33.87 -1.03
CA ASN A 574 -4.42 -34.91 -0.10
C ASN A 574 -4.99 -34.74 1.33
N ILE A 575 -6.03 -33.92 1.51
CA ILE A 575 -6.67 -33.65 2.80
C ILE A 575 -8.18 -33.87 2.67
N ASP A 576 -8.65 -35.03 3.11
CA ASP A 576 -10.08 -35.18 3.44
C ASP A 576 -10.33 -34.53 4.81
N VAL A 577 -11.47 -33.85 4.94
CA VAL A 577 -11.98 -33.38 6.23
C VAL A 577 -13.17 -34.26 6.57
N ILE A 578 -13.18 -34.88 7.74
CA ILE A 578 -14.32 -35.68 8.20
C ILE A 578 -15.00 -34.93 9.35
N TYR A 579 -16.31 -34.67 9.19
CA TYR A 579 -17.14 -34.04 10.22
C TYR A 579 -17.82 -35.12 11.04
N GLU A 580 -17.10 -35.66 12.03
CA GLU A 580 -17.57 -36.81 12.80
C GLU A 580 -16.86 -36.90 14.15
N ASN A 581 -17.45 -37.62 15.11
CA ASN A 581 -16.75 -37.98 16.34
C ASN A 581 -15.88 -39.23 16.10
N VAL A 582 -14.63 -39.18 16.53
CA VAL A 582 -13.84 -40.39 16.80
C VAL A 582 -14.35 -41.03 18.09
N VAL A 583 -14.64 -42.33 18.07
CA VAL A 583 -15.09 -43.10 19.24
C VAL A 583 -14.01 -44.02 19.81
N ASN A 584 -13.09 -44.52 18.99
CA ASN A 584 -11.97 -45.36 19.44
C ASN A 584 -10.72 -45.17 18.55
N ILE A 585 -9.55 -45.53 19.07
CA ILE A 585 -8.29 -45.60 18.31
C ILE A 585 -7.56 -46.89 18.71
N SER A 586 -7.44 -47.84 17.79
CA SER A 586 -6.64 -49.05 17.98
C SER A 586 -5.22 -48.81 17.49
N LEU A 587 -4.26 -48.73 18.41
CA LEU A 587 -2.85 -48.56 18.07
C LEU A 587 -2.20 -49.85 17.51
N GLU A 588 -2.76 -51.01 17.83
CA GLU A 588 -2.26 -52.31 17.38
C GLU A 588 -2.66 -52.58 15.92
N GLN A 589 -3.93 -52.34 15.58
CA GLN A 589 -4.45 -52.44 14.22
C GLN A 589 -4.21 -51.18 13.37
N ARG A 590 -3.74 -50.08 13.99
CA ARG A 590 -3.57 -48.74 13.41
C ARG A 590 -4.83 -48.17 12.73
N ILE A 591 -5.96 -48.23 13.42
CA ILE A 591 -7.23 -47.67 12.96
C ILE A 591 -7.81 -46.64 13.93
N VAL A 592 -8.41 -45.60 13.39
CA VAL A 592 -9.27 -44.62 14.08
C VAL A 592 -10.71 -44.98 13.75
N VAL A 593 -11.51 -45.33 14.75
CA VAL A 593 -12.92 -45.73 14.56
C VAL A 593 -13.82 -44.52 14.82
N LEU A 594 -14.72 -44.24 13.88
CA LEU A 594 -15.66 -43.12 13.93
C LEU A 594 -17.06 -43.56 14.39
N GLN A 595 -17.90 -42.60 14.78
CA GLN A 595 -19.22 -42.84 15.37
C GLN A 595 -20.19 -43.60 14.44
N SER A 596 -20.03 -43.50 13.12
CA SER A 596 -20.76 -44.29 12.11
C SER A 596 -20.33 -45.77 12.03
N GLY A 597 -19.26 -46.16 12.73
CA GLY A 597 -18.57 -47.44 12.53
C GLY A 597 -17.54 -47.41 11.39
N ARG A 598 -17.35 -46.28 10.70
CA ARG A 598 -16.27 -46.13 9.71
C ARG A 598 -14.90 -46.25 10.39
N GLU A 599 -14.06 -47.14 9.87
CA GLU A 599 -12.66 -47.26 10.27
C GLU A 599 -11.75 -46.46 9.32
N CYS A 600 -10.82 -45.69 9.89
CA CYS A 600 -9.84 -44.89 9.18
C CYS A 600 -8.42 -45.37 9.55
N PRO A 601 -7.72 -46.12 8.69
CA PRO A 601 -6.35 -46.58 8.96
C PRO A 601 -5.34 -45.43 8.94
N PHE A 602 -4.20 -45.59 9.61
CA PHE A 602 -3.14 -44.58 9.66
C PHE A 602 -1.71 -45.13 9.67
N ASP A 603 -0.80 -44.46 8.96
CA ASP A 603 0.66 -44.65 9.13
C ASP A 603 1.28 -43.67 10.13
N PHE A 604 0.71 -42.46 10.21
CA PHE A 604 1.03 -41.44 11.20
C PHE A 604 -0.27 -40.88 11.77
N LEU A 605 -0.35 -40.75 13.10
CA LEU A 605 -1.52 -40.20 13.78
C LEU A 605 -1.12 -38.92 14.54
N VAL A 606 -1.72 -37.79 14.17
CA VAL A 606 -1.53 -36.51 14.87
C VAL A 606 -2.77 -36.17 15.67
N ILE A 607 -2.68 -36.35 16.99
CA ILE A 607 -3.77 -36.07 17.93
C ILE A 607 -3.64 -34.62 18.38
N ALA A 608 -4.32 -33.73 17.65
CA ALA A 608 -4.40 -32.29 17.92
C ALA A 608 -5.69 -31.88 18.65
N ILE A 609 -6.27 -32.79 19.46
CA ILE A 609 -7.56 -32.55 20.10
C ILE A 609 -7.42 -31.60 21.29
N GLY A 610 -8.28 -30.58 21.36
CA GLY A 610 -8.35 -29.69 22.52
C GLY A 610 -8.84 -30.39 23.79
N THR A 611 -8.51 -29.82 24.94
CA THR A 611 -8.93 -30.37 26.25
C THR A 611 -10.42 -30.17 26.51
N ARG A 612 -11.07 -31.11 27.22
CA ARG A 612 -12.39 -30.89 27.84
C ARG A 612 -12.22 -30.11 29.16
N HIS A 613 -13.32 -29.74 29.79
CA HIS A 613 -13.29 -29.34 31.20
C HIS A 613 -13.20 -30.58 32.08
N SER A 614 -12.52 -30.47 33.22
CA SER A 614 -12.42 -31.54 34.20
C SER A 614 -13.48 -31.33 35.29
N TYR A 615 -14.56 -32.12 35.27
CA TYR A 615 -15.54 -32.19 36.37
C TYR A 615 -15.09 -33.12 37.52
N PHE A 616 -13.79 -33.46 37.56
CA PHE A 616 -13.11 -34.20 38.63
C PHE A 616 -13.69 -35.60 38.98
N GLY A 617 -14.55 -36.15 38.12
CA GLY A 617 -15.22 -37.45 38.27
C GLY A 617 -16.71 -37.38 37.98
N ASN A 618 -17.32 -36.24 38.29
CA ASN A 618 -18.77 -36.04 38.35
C ASN A 618 -19.29 -35.41 37.04
N ASN A 619 -19.20 -36.15 35.94
CA ASN A 619 -19.46 -35.63 34.59
C ASN A 619 -20.92 -35.18 34.36
N GLU A 620 -21.86 -35.72 35.15
CA GLU A 620 -23.25 -35.30 35.21
C GLU A 620 -23.44 -33.82 35.59
N TRP A 621 -22.43 -33.20 36.21
CA TRP A 621 -22.43 -31.75 36.47
C TRP A 621 -22.38 -30.90 35.19
N GLU A 622 -21.95 -31.44 34.04
CA GLU A 622 -21.89 -30.71 32.76
C GLU A 622 -23.28 -30.23 32.28
N GLU A 623 -24.37 -30.93 32.65
CA GLU A 623 -25.76 -30.51 32.33
C GLU A 623 -26.14 -29.20 33.07
N TYR A 624 -25.79 -29.12 34.36
CA TYR A 624 -26.17 -28.02 35.24
C TYR A 624 -25.19 -26.84 35.16
N ALA A 625 -23.90 -27.15 35.00
CA ALA A 625 -22.76 -26.25 34.96
C ALA A 625 -21.98 -26.40 33.63
N PRO A 626 -22.52 -25.92 32.49
CA PRO A 626 -21.84 -25.98 31.20
C PRO A 626 -20.48 -25.27 31.22
N GLY A 627 -19.54 -25.80 30.43
CA GLY A 627 -18.22 -25.22 30.22
C GLY A 627 -18.21 -23.92 29.40
N LEU A 628 -17.02 -23.51 28.95
CA LEU A 628 -16.86 -22.47 27.92
C LEU A 628 -15.65 -22.76 27.03
N LYS A 629 -15.78 -23.78 26.17
CA LYS A 629 -14.81 -24.20 25.12
C LYS A 629 -15.45 -24.47 23.76
N THR A 630 -16.78 -24.39 23.64
CA THR A 630 -17.52 -24.54 22.39
C THR A 630 -18.39 -23.33 22.08
N LEU A 631 -18.69 -23.16 20.80
CA LEU A 631 -19.59 -22.13 20.28
C LEU A 631 -21.00 -22.28 20.88
N ASP A 632 -21.43 -23.52 21.04
CA ASP A 632 -22.71 -23.90 21.61
C ASP A 632 -22.77 -23.60 23.12
N ASP A 633 -21.69 -23.83 23.87
CA ASP A 633 -21.56 -23.43 25.27
C ASP A 633 -21.83 -21.92 25.43
N ALA A 634 -21.18 -21.12 24.58
CA ALA A 634 -21.30 -19.67 24.61
C ALA A 634 -22.73 -19.21 24.29
N MET A 635 -23.34 -19.77 23.24
CA MET A 635 -24.73 -19.48 22.89
C MET A 635 -25.72 -19.94 23.98
N PHE A 636 -25.44 -21.05 24.67
CA PHE A 636 -26.25 -21.57 25.76
C PHE A 636 -26.15 -20.70 27.03
N ILE A 637 -24.94 -20.28 27.41
CA ILE A 637 -24.71 -19.33 28.52
C ILE A 637 -25.39 -17.99 28.24
N ARG A 638 -25.25 -17.46 27.02
CA ARG A 638 -25.96 -16.26 26.55
C ARG A 638 -27.48 -16.39 26.71
N LYS A 639 -28.03 -17.55 26.32
CA LYS A 639 -29.46 -17.86 26.42
C LYS A 639 -29.93 -17.96 27.87
N ARG A 640 -29.18 -18.63 28.76
CA ARG A 640 -29.48 -18.68 30.21
C ARG A 640 -29.50 -17.27 30.81
N MET A 641 -28.49 -16.46 30.52
CA MET A 641 -28.38 -15.09 31.04
C MET A 641 -29.57 -14.21 30.63
N LEU A 642 -29.94 -14.20 29.35
CA LEU A 642 -31.09 -13.40 28.87
C LEU A 642 -32.41 -13.85 29.53
N LEU A 643 -32.64 -15.16 29.63
CA LEU A 643 -33.84 -15.71 30.26
C LEU A 643 -33.88 -15.48 31.78
N ALA A 644 -32.72 -15.37 32.45
CA ALA A 644 -32.66 -15.05 33.88
C ALA A 644 -33.20 -13.64 34.17
N PHE A 645 -32.80 -12.63 33.40
CA PHE A 645 -33.30 -11.26 33.58
C PHE A 645 -34.80 -11.12 33.30
N GLU A 646 -35.30 -11.75 32.22
CA GLU A 646 -36.74 -11.77 31.93
C GLU A 646 -37.56 -12.49 33.02
N ARG A 647 -37.09 -13.65 33.51
CA ARG A 647 -37.74 -14.37 34.62
C ARG A 647 -37.76 -13.55 35.90
N ALA A 648 -36.63 -12.94 36.25
CA ALA A 648 -36.51 -12.11 37.45
C ALA A 648 -37.46 -10.92 37.41
N LYS A 649 -37.62 -10.28 36.24
CA LYS A 649 -38.65 -9.25 36.01
C LYS A 649 -40.06 -9.81 36.25
N VAL A 650 -40.45 -10.91 35.61
CA VAL A 650 -41.80 -11.50 35.77
C VAL A 650 -42.10 -11.90 37.22
N ILE A 651 -41.12 -12.43 37.96
CA ILE A 651 -41.27 -12.73 39.39
C ILE A 651 -41.49 -11.43 40.19
N LYS A 652 -40.76 -10.36 39.85
CA LYS A 652 -40.87 -9.07 40.52
C LYS A 652 -42.20 -8.38 40.26
N ASP A 653 -42.67 -8.41 39.02
CA ASP A 653 -43.95 -7.82 38.58
C ASP A 653 -45.17 -8.52 39.20
N LYS A 654 -45.11 -9.86 39.42
CA LYS A 654 -46.26 -10.66 39.91
C LYS A 654 -46.29 -10.93 41.41
N HIS A 655 -45.12 -11.13 42.02
CA HIS A 655 -45.02 -11.64 43.40
C HIS A 655 -44.00 -10.89 44.26
N ASN A 656 -43.08 -10.13 43.66
CA ASN A 656 -41.97 -9.44 44.32
C ASN A 656 -41.14 -10.34 45.28
N ASN A 657 -41.11 -11.66 45.03
CA ASN A 657 -40.36 -12.61 45.85
C ASN A 657 -38.85 -12.40 45.66
N ARG A 658 -38.24 -11.68 46.61
CA ARG A 658 -36.83 -11.28 46.55
C ARG A 658 -35.88 -12.47 46.58
N GLU A 659 -36.19 -13.53 47.32
CA GLU A 659 -35.34 -14.72 47.39
C GLU A 659 -35.28 -15.45 46.05
N GLN A 660 -36.43 -15.62 45.40
CA GLN A 660 -36.51 -16.27 44.10
C GLN A 660 -35.90 -15.42 42.97
N ILE A 661 -35.99 -14.08 43.06
CA ILE A 661 -35.23 -13.16 42.23
C ILE A 661 -33.72 -13.34 42.44
N HIS A 662 -33.26 -13.39 43.70
CA HIS A 662 -31.84 -13.60 44.02
C HIS A 662 -31.31 -14.96 43.52
N LYS A 663 -32.11 -16.04 43.58
CA LYS A 663 -31.76 -17.34 42.98
C LYS A 663 -31.66 -17.26 41.45
N THR A 664 -32.62 -16.57 40.82
CA THR A 664 -32.68 -16.40 39.36
C THR A 664 -31.52 -15.54 38.82
N LEU A 665 -31.07 -14.52 39.56
CA LEU A 665 -29.99 -13.59 39.18
C LEU A 665 -28.65 -13.88 39.88
N ARG A 666 -28.51 -15.06 40.50
CA ARG A 666 -27.21 -15.56 40.93
C ARG A 666 -26.54 -16.29 39.78
N PHE A 667 -25.26 -15.98 39.57
CA PHE A 667 -24.39 -16.60 38.56
C PHE A 667 -23.14 -17.12 39.26
N VAL A 668 -22.91 -18.44 39.25
CA VAL A 668 -21.78 -19.09 39.92
C VAL A 668 -20.78 -19.62 38.90
N MET A 669 -19.55 -19.12 38.95
CA MET A 669 -18.43 -19.60 38.15
C MET A 669 -17.61 -20.57 39.00
N ILE A 670 -17.36 -21.78 38.50
CA ILE A 670 -16.55 -22.77 39.20
C ILE A 670 -15.19 -22.85 38.52
N GLY A 671 -14.13 -22.45 39.23
CA GLY A 671 -12.77 -22.32 38.73
C GLY A 671 -12.29 -20.87 38.67
N GLY A 672 -11.16 -20.59 39.31
CA GLY A 672 -10.49 -19.29 39.37
C GLY A 672 -9.37 -19.10 38.33
N GLY A 673 -9.30 -19.97 37.31
CA GLY A 673 -8.39 -19.82 36.17
C GLY A 673 -8.77 -18.66 35.23
N PRO A 674 -7.98 -18.38 34.18
CA PRO A 674 -8.19 -17.25 33.27
C PRO A 674 -9.63 -17.11 32.79
N THR A 675 -10.21 -18.18 32.23
CA THR A 675 -11.57 -18.19 31.71
C THR A 675 -12.63 -17.86 32.77
N GLY A 676 -12.50 -18.37 33.99
CA GLY A 676 -13.47 -18.09 35.07
C GLY A 676 -13.40 -16.63 35.55
N VAL A 677 -12.20 -16.08 35.62
CA VAL A 677 -11.94 -14.66 35.93
C VAL A 677 -12.43 -13.73 34.81
N GLU A 678 -12.21 -14.11 33.54
CA GLU A 678 -12.65 -13.39 32.36
C GLU A 678 -14.18 -13.35 32.24
N VAL A 679 -14.83 -14.51 32.40
CA VAL A 679 -16.29 -14.64 32.37
C VAL A 679 -16.93 -13.89 33.54
N ALA A 680 -16.43 -14.05 34.78
CA ALA A 680 -16.97 -13.33 35.92
C ALA A 680 -16.85 -11.80 35.77
N GLY A 681 -15.70 -11.31 35.29
CA GLY A 681 -15.49 -9.89 35.01
C GLY A 681 -16.40 -9.36 33.90
N ALA A 682 -16.57 -10.12 32.80
CA ALA A 682 -17.47 -9.76 31.71
C ALA A 682 -18.94 -9.78 32.14
N LEU A 683 -19.38 -10.80 32.88
CA LEU A 683 -20.73 -10.91 33.44
C LEU A 683 -21.03 -9.78 34.42
N ALA A 684 -20.09 -9.46 35.32
CA ALA A 684 -20.25 -8.35 36.27
C ALA A 684 -20.34 -7.00 35.56
N GLU A 685 -19.58 -6.79 34.49
CA GLU A 685 -19.68 -5.57 33.71
C GLU A 685 -21.01 -5.49 32.92
N ILE A 686 -21.40 -6.53 32.18
CA ILE A 686 -22.58 -6.47 31.30
C ILE A 686 -23.90 -6.49 32.09
N SER A 687 -23.97 -7.24 33.20
CA SER A 687 -25.14 -7.25 34.10
C SER A 687 -25.43 -5.84 34.64
N ASN A 688 -24.38 -5.14 35.09
CA ASN A 688 -24.52 -3.81 35.69
C ASN A 688 -24.68 -2.68 34.65
N LYS A 689 -24.02 -2.77 33.49
CA LYS A 689 -23.94 -1.66 32.51
C LYS A 689 -24.89 -1.77 31.30
N VAL A 690 -25.43 -2.96 31.03
CA VAL A 690 -26.29 -3.20 29.85
C VAL A 690 -27.65 -3.74 30.27
N PHE A 691 -27.69 -4.86 31.00
CA PHE A 691 -28.97 -5.46 31.36
C PHE A 691 -29.72 -4.68 32.45
N LEU A 692 -29.08 -4.31 33.55
CA LEU A 692 -29.77 -3.57 34.63
C LEU A 692 -30.48 -2.27 34.16
N PRO A 693 -29.90 -1.45 33.25
CA PRO A 693 -30.61 -0.32 32.63
C PRO A 693 -31.87 -0.67 31.80
N ASP A 694 -31.88 -1.81 31.10
CA ASP A 694 -33.02 -2.26 30.28
C ASP A 694 -34.13 -2.93 31.13
N PHE A 695 -33.79 -3.36 32.36
CA PHE A 695 -34.71 -3.94 33.34
C PHE A 695 -34.87 -3.03 34.59
N PRO A 696 -35.46 -1.81 34.46
CA PRO A 696 -35.40 -0.76 35.48
C PRO A 696 -36.10 -1.06 36.83
N MET A 697 -36.86 -2.15 36.91
CA MET A 697 -37.47 -2.63 38.16
C MET A 697 -36.51 -3.52 38.97
N LEU A 698 -35.49 -4.12 38.34
CA LEU A 698 -34.40 -4.81 39.03
C LEU A 698 -33.40 -3.79 39.59
N ARG A 699 -32.65 -4.18 40.63
CA ARG A 699 -31.58 -3.36 41.24
C ARG A 699 -30.25 -4.11 41.22
N LYS A 700 -29.16 -3.38 41.39
CA LYS A 700 -27.81 -3.96 41.50
C LYS A 700 -27.73 -5.04 42.59
N ASP A 701 -28.31 -4.77 43.76
CA ASP A 701 -28.30 -5.69 44.92
C ASP A 701 -29.19 -6.93 44.74
N ASP A 702 -29.97 -6.98 43.65
CA ASP A 702 -30.77 -8.15 43.29
C ASP A 702 -29.94 -9.14 42.43
N ILE A 703 -28.74 -8.77 41.96
CA ILE A 703 -27.82 -9.56 41.12
C ILE A 703 -26.61 -10.04 41.95
N HIS A 704 -26.25 -11.33 41.84
CA HIS A 704 -25.11 -11.92 42.56
C HIS A 704 -24.18 -12.66 41.60
N ILE A 705 -22.87 -12.42 41.66
CA ILE A 705 -21.89 -13.17 40.88
C ILE A 705 -20.82 -13.73 41.82
N VAL A 706 -20.48 -15.01 41.65
CA VAL A 706 -19.59 -15.76 42.53
C VAL A 706 -18.53 -16.47 41.70
N ILE A 707 -17.28 -16.49 42.15
CA ILE A 707 -16.26 -17.47 41.74
C ILE A 707 -15.98 -18.38 42.93
N ILE A 708 -15.98 -19.69 42.69
CA ILE A 708 -15.54 -20.73 43.62
C ILE A 708 -14.24 -21.32 43.09
N GLU A 709 -13.20 -21.37 43.92
CA GLU A 709 -11.89 -21.94 43.60
C GLU A 709 -11.41 -22.82 44.76
N ALA A 710 -11.06 -24.07 44.47
CA ALA A 710 -10.55 -25.02 45.45
C ALA A 710 -9.11 -24.70 45.87
N GLY A 711 -8.35 -24.02 44.99
CA GLY A 711 -7.02 -23.52 45.30
C GLY A 711 -6.99 -22.32 46.26
N THR A 712 -5.81 -22.10 46.85
CA THR A 712 -5.54 -20.98 47.78
C THR A 712 -5.56 -19.59 47.13
N ARG A 713 -5.63 -19.50 45.78
CA ARG A 713 -5.58 -18.24 45.03
C ARG A 713 -6.12 -18.40 43.59
N LEU A 714 -6.72 -17.33 43.06
CA LEU A 714 -7.07 -17.21 41.63
C LEU A 714 -5.82 -17.21 40.74
N LEU A 715 -5.99 -17.53 39.46
CA LEU A 715 -4.93 -17.51 38.44
C LEU A 715 -3.62 -18.21 38.91
N PRO A 716 -3.64 -19.49 39.31
CA PRO A 716 -2.49 -20.15 39.94
C PRO A 716 -1.24 -20.23 39.03
N THR A 717 -1.42 -20.21 37.71
CA THR A 717 -0.34 -20.16 36.70
C THR A 717 0.34 -18.79 36.58
N PHE A 718 -0.20 -17.75 37.21
CA PHE A 718 0.40 -16.43 37.29
C PHE A 718 1.11 -16.26 38.65
N PRO A 719 2.18 -15.43 38.76
CA PRO A 719 2.83 -15.18 40.04
C PRO A 719 1.89 -14.56 41.10
N ASN A 720 2.14 -14.85 42.37
CA ASN A 720 1.18 -14.62 43.47
C ASN A 720 0.67 -13.17 43.60
N ALA A 721 1.52 -12.17 43.35
CA ALA A 721 1.11 -10.76 43.36
C ALA A 721 0.01 -10.45 42.30
N LEU A 722 0.01 -11.20 41.20
CA LEU A 722 -1.01 -11.09 40.15
C LEU A 722 -2.33 -11.73 40.59
N SER A 723 -2.26 -12.91 41.23
CA SER A 723 -3.41 -13.61 41.82
C SER A 723 -4.17 -12.76 42.84
N THR A 724 -3.46 -12.16 43.80
CA THR A 724 -4.05 -11.32 44.85
C THR A 724 -4.74 -10.09 44.26
N TRP A 725 -4.12 -9.45 43.27
CA TRP A 725 -4.71 -8.30 42.60
C TRP A 725 -5.95 -8.65 41.76
N ALA A 726 -5.95 -9.81 41.09
CA ALA A 726 -7.13 -10.31 40.37
C ALA A 726 -8.35 -10.43 41.30
N LYS A 727 -8.14 -11.03 42.49
CA LYS A 727 -9.19 -11.19 43.50
C LYS A 727 -9.76 -9.85 43.96
N HIS A 728 -8.90 -8.90 44.35
CA HIS A 728 -9.33 -7.56 44.77
C HIS A 728 -10.15 -6.86 43.66
N THR A 729 -9.67 -6.94 42.42
CA THR A 729 -10.34 -6.38 41.25
C THR A 729 -11.73 -6.96 40.99
N LEU A 730 -11.92 -8.26 41.20
CA LEU A 730 -13.22 -8.92 41.05
C LEU A 730 -14.18 -8.48 42.17
N GLN A 731 -13.69 -8.37 43.40
CA GLN A 731 -14.47 -7.91 44.54
C GLN A 731 -14.93 -6.44 44.37
N GLU A 732 -14.09 -5.55 43.81
CA GLU A 732 -14.51 -4.19 43.39
C GLU A 732 -15.67 -4.19 42.39
N MET A 733 -15.77 -5.22 41.54
CA MET A 733 -16.83 -5.36 40.53
C MET A 733 -18.13 -5.98 41.10
N GLY A 734 -18.14 -6.34 42.39
CA GLY A 734 -19.26 -7.03 43.05
C GLY A 734 -19.24 -8.55 42.89
N VAL A 735 -18.12 -9.13 42.45
CA VAL A 735 -17.95 -10.59 42.37
C VAL A 735 -17.45 -11.12 43.71
N SER A 736 -18.21 -12.02 44.33
CA SER A 736 -17.77 -12.77 45.50
C SER A 736 -16.73 -13.81 45.09
N VAL A 737 -15.62 -13.93 45.83
CA VAL A 737 -14.55 -14.89 45.51
C VAL A 737 -14.28 -15.78 46.71
N TYR A 738 -14.74 -17.03 46.62
CA TYR A 738 -14.52 -18.08 47.60
C TYR A 738 -13.30 -18.91 47.20
N LEU A 739 -12.39 -19.12 48.15
CA LEU A 739 -11.10 -19.82 47.96
C LEU A 739 -10.95 -20.91 49.01
N ASN A 740 -10.29 -22.02 48.66
CA ASN A 740 -10.26 -23.24 49.47
C ASN A 740 -11.65 -23.87 49.68
N GLU A 741 -12.61 -23.56 48.82
CA GLU A 741 -13.92 -24.21 48.80
C GLU A 741 -13.98 -25.16 47.61
N THR A 742 -14.07 -26.46 47.90
CA THR A 742 -14.26 -27.48 46.87
C THR A 742 -15.76 -27.66 46.65
N VAL A 743 -16.17 -27.83 45.39
CA VAL A 743 -17.56 -28.15 45.06
C VAL A 743 -17.76 -29.65 45.27
N GLU A 744 -18.77 -30.01 46.06
CA GLU A 744 -19.07 -31.38 46.48
C GLU A 744 -20.32 -31.93 45.79
N ASN A 745 -21.28 -31.08 45.43
CA ASN A 745 -22.44 -31.43 44.61
C ASN A 745 -22.90 -30.27 43.73
N ILE A 746 -23.46 -30.57 42.56
CA ILE A 746 -24.20 -29.64 41.70
C ILE A 746 -25.50 -30.29 41.25
N GLU A 747 -26.60 -29.55 41.43
CA GLU A 747 -27.93 -30.01 41.08
C GLU A 747 -28.78 -28.87 40.50
N LYS A 748 -30.05 -29.15 40.21
CA LYS A 748 -30.96 -28.25 39.49
C LYS A 748 -31.45 -27.08 40.36
N GLY A 749 -30.59 -26.09 40.53
CA GLY A 749 -30.88 -24.83 41.22
C GLY A 749 -30.02 -24.59 42.47
N SER A 750 -28.97 -25.38 42.69
CA SER A 750 -28.12 -25.38 43.87
C SER A 750 -26.69 -25.83 43.53
N VAL A 751 -25.71 -25.25 44.22
CA VAL A 751 -24.31 -25.74 44.25
C VAL A 751 -23.92 -25.92 45.71
N THR A 752 -23.44 -27.11 46.07
CA THR A 752 -22.94 -27.40 47.42
C THR A 752 -21.42 -27.38 47.41
N THR A 753 -20.81 -26.56 48.28
CA THR A 753 -19.39 -26.59 48.58
C THR A 753 -19.15 -27.21 49.95
N SER A 754 -17.90 -27.58 50.22
CA SER A 754 -17.39 -28.06 51.50
C SER A 754 -17.60 -27.11 52.70
N LEU A 755 -18.22 -25.94 52.52
CA LEU A 755 -18.56 -24.98 53.59
C LEU A 755 -19.99 -24.43 53.52
N ARG A 756 -20.73 -24.55 52.40
CA ARG A 756 -22.06 -23.92 52.21
C ARG A 756 -22.84 -24.49 51.03
N GLU A 757 -24.16 -24.38 51.08
CA GLU A 757 -25.02 -24.49 49.91
C GLU A 757 -25.27 -23.09 49.29
N ILE A 758 -25.37 -23.02 47.96
CA ILE A 758 -25.61 -21.79 47.20
C ILE A 758 -26.74 -22.04 46.19
N ALA A 759 -27.96 -21.59 46.50
CA ALA A 759 -29.07 -21.64 45.55
C ALA A 759 -28.81 -20.72 44.33
N THR A 760 -28.81 -21.26 43.11
CA THR A 760 -28.55 -20.54 41.85
C THR A 760 -29.15 -21.27 40.64
N ASP A 761 -29.81 -20.54 39.74
CA ASP A 761 -30.28 -21.11 38.47
C ASP A 761 -29.25 -21.01 37.33
N ASN A 762 -28.10 -20.35 37.56
CA ASN A 762 -27.05 -20.13 36.55
C ASN A 762 -25.68 -20.53 37.10
N ILE A 763 -25.10 -21.59 36.53
CA ILE A 763 -23.79 -22.10 36.90
C ILE A 763 -22.98 -22.24 35.61
N VAL A 764 -21.69 -21.90 35.65
CA VAL A 764 -20.76 -22.01 34.53
C VAL A 764 -19.46 -22.62 35.02
N TRP A 765 -18.93 -23.59 34.28
CA TRP A 765 -17.72 -24.32 34.65
C TRP A 765 -16.49 -23.79 33.89
N ALA A 766 -15.44 -23.50 34.65
CA ALA A 766 -14.15 -23.00 34.17
C ALA A 766 -12.95 -23.66 34.89
N ALA A 767 -13.20 -24.68 35.73
CA ALA A 767 -12.19 -25.38 36.51
C ALA A 767 -11.59 -26.57 35.73
N GLY A 768 -10.27 -26.68 35.74
CA GLY A 768 -9.56 -27.86 35.24
C GLY A 768 -9.66 -28.12 33.74
N ASN A 769 -8.56 -28.61 33.17
CA ASN A 769 -8.51 -29.13 31.81
C ASN A 769 -8.23 -30.62 31.90
N GLU A 770 -9.08 -31.48 31.31
CA GLU A 770 -8.71 -32.88 31.10
C GLU A 770 -8.48 -33.20 29.62
N ALA A 771 -7.56 -34.14 29.40
CA ALA A 771 -7.47 -34.85 28.14
C ALA A 771 -8.78 -35.62 27.89
N PRO A 772 -9.43 -35.47 26.72
CA PRO A 772 -10.63 -36.23 26.38
C PRO A 772 -10.45 -37.74 26.60
N SER A 773 -11.52 -38.46 26.95
CA SER A 773 -11.52 -39.91 27.20
C SER A 773 -10.80 -40.75 26.14
N LEU A 774 -10.82 -40.31 24.88
CA LEU A 774 -10.11 -40.90 23.75
C LEU A 774 -8.56 -40.95 23.90
N LEU A 775 -7.96 -40.12 24.75
CA LEU A 775 -6.55 -40.21 25.11
C LEU A 775 -6.32 -41.20 26.27
N LYS A 776 -7.31 -41.41 27.14
CA LYS A 776 -7.25 -42.38 28.25
C LYS A 776 -7.23 -43.82 27.71
N SER A 777 -7.93 -44.10 26.60
CA SER A 777 -7.91 -45.42 25.94
C SER A 777 -6.61 -45.77 25.19
N LEU A 778 -5.74 -44.79 24.91
CA LEU A 778 -4.47 -45.04 24.20
C LEU A 778 -3.35 -45.65 25.08
N ASN A 779 -3.57 -45.72 26.40
CA ASN A 779 -2.70 -46.36 27.39
C ASN A 779 -1.21 -45.90 27.34
N CYS A 780 -0.96 -44.71 26.79
CA CYS A 780 0.38 -44.21 26.48
C CYS A 780 0.75 -43.02 27.39
N PRO A 781 1.92 -43.06 28.06
CA PRO A 781 2.46 -41.89 28.75
C PRO A 781 2.62 -40.69 27.79
N THR A 782 2.05 -39.55 28.17
CA THR A 782 2.01 -38.32 27.36
C THR A 782 3.37 -37.66 27.11
N ASP A 783 4.45 -38.18 27.71
CA ASP A 783 5.84 -37.73 27.54
C ASP A 783 6.62 -38.52 26.46
N LYS A 784 6.08 -39.65 25.97
CA LYS A 784 6.80 -40.59 25.09
C LYS A 784 6.00 -40.92 23.83
N SER A 785 6.33 -40.25 22.72
CA SER A 785 5.86 -40.65 21.39
C SER A 785 6.23 -42.11 21.10
N THR A 786 5.23 -42.93 20.80
CA THR A 786 5.41 -44.27 20.23
C THR A 786 5.92 -44.15 18.78
N LYS A 787 6.07 -45.26 18.04
CA LYS A 787 6.33 -45.16 16.60
C LYS A 787 5.11 -44.50 15.94
N ASN A 788 5.35 -43.36 15.30
CA ASN A 788 4.43 -42.63 14.41
C ASN A 788 3.16 -41.99 15.01
N VAL A 789 2.90 -42.10 16.31
CA VAL A 789 1.85 -41.31 16.98
C VAL A 789 2.45 -40.04 17.60
N PHE A 790 1.81 -38.90 17.35
CA PHE A 790 2.16 -37.60 17.87
C PHE A 790 0.94 -36.97 18.56
N VAL A 791 1.08 -36.49 19.78
CA VAL A 791 0.08 -35.66 20.46
C VAL A 791 0.62 -34.22 20.47
N ILE A 792 -0.24 -33.24 20.16
CA ILE A 792 0.14 -31.81 20.13
C ILE A 792 -0.93 -30.92 20.75
N GLY A 793 -0.54 -29.70 21.12
CA GLY A 793 -1.37 -28.75 21.85
C GLY A 793 -1.66 -29.21 23.27
N ASP A 794 -2.80 -28.80 23.80
CA ASP A 794 -3.17 -28.98 25.21
C ASP A 794 -3.32 -30.45 25.65
N ALA A 795 -3.43 -31.38 24.69
CA ALA A 795 -3.41 -32.82 24.93
C ALA A 795 -2.00 -33.37 25.24
N ALA A 796 -0.93 -32.64 24.91
CA ALA A 796 0.45 -33.08 25.04
C ALA A 796 1.11 -32.54 26.33
N ALA A 797 1.05 -33.31 27.42
CA ALA A 797 1.68 -32.96 28.69
C ALA A 797 3.22 -33.10 28.63
N PHE A 798 3.86 -32.17 27.93
CA PHE A 798 5.30 -32.09 27.71
C PHE A 798 5.99 -31.35 28.86
N LYS A 799 7.12 -31.88 29.35
CA LYS A 799 7.89 -31.30 30.46
C LYS A 799 9.25 -30.78 29.97
N ASN A 800 9.46 -29.46 30.10
CA ASN A 800 10.75 -28.81 29.90
C ASN A 800 11.54 -28.82 31.23
N LYS A 801 12.79 -28.33 31.22
CA LYS A 801 13.63 -28.19 32.43
C LYS A 801 12.91 -27.46 33.58
N ASP A 802 12.10 -26.47 33.24
CA ASP A 802 11.51 -25.51 34.18
C ASP A 802 10.07 -25.87 34.59
N GLY A 803 9.48 -26.96 34.04
CA GLY A 803 8.11 -27.39 34.35
C GLY A 803 7.35 -27.98 33.16
N PHE A 804 6.06 -28.24 33.35
CA PHE A 804 5.15 -28.60 32.25
C PHE A 804 4.88 -27.38 31.34
N LEU A 805 4.75 -27.61 30.03
CA LEU A 805 4.40 -26.54 29.09
C LEU A 805 2.95 -26.04 29.32
N PRO A 806 2.68 -24.74 29.11
CA PRO A 806 1.32 -24.22 29.17
C PRO A 806 0.48 -24.76 28.01
N GLY A 807 -0.72 -25.26 28.33
CA GLY A 807 -1.77 -25.56 27.36
C GLY A 807 -2.37 -24.26 26.82
N VAL A 808 -1.79 -23.77 25.73
CA VAL A 808 -2.20 -22.56 25.00
C VAL A 808 -1.95 -22.77 23.50
N ALA A 809 -2.75 -22.12 22.65
CA ALA A 809 -2.67 -22.23 21.19
C ALA A 809 -1.25 -21.98 20.61
N GLN A 810 -0.45 -21.13 21.25
CA GLN A 810 0.95 -20.91 20.89
C GLN A 810 1.82 -22.18 20.98
N THR A 811 1.58 -23.04 21.98
CA THR A 811 2.25 -24.33 22.15
C THR A 811 1.82 -25.27 21.02
N ALA A 812 0.52 -25.32 20.72
CA ALA A 812 -0.03 -26.11 19.62
C ALA A 812 0.54 -25.71 18.25
N ILE A 813 0.62 -24.41 17.93
CA ILE A 813 1.21 -23.92 16.67
C ILE A 813 2.68 -24.34 16.53
N GLN A 814 3.49 -24.19 17.58
CA GLN A 814 4.91 -24.55 17.54
C GLN A 814 5.12 -26.06 17.42
N GLN A 815 4.35 -26.85 18.17
CA GLN A 815 4.38 -28.31 18.08
C GLN A 815 3.88 -28.81 16.72
N GLY A 816 2.87 -28.18 16.12
CA GLY A 816 2.33 -28.53 14.82
C GLY A 816 3.38 -28.43 13.71
N ARG A 817 4.09 -27.30 13.60
CA ARG A 817 5.18 -27.12 12.62
C ARG A 817 6.30 -28.15 12.82
N TYR A 818 6.65 -28.43 14.07
CA TYR A 818 7.65 -29.42 14.42
C TYR A 818 7.24 -30.85 14.04
N VAL A 819 5.98 -31.24 14.29
CA VAL A 819 5.45 -32.57 13.95
C VAL A 819 5.30 -32.76 12.44
N ALA A 820 4.81 -31.77 11.69
CA ALA A 820 4.76 -31.83 10.23
C ALA A 820 6.16 -32.09 9.63
N ASN A 821 7.20 -31.42 10.15
CA ASN A 821 8.58 -31.63 9.72
C ASN A 821 9.15 -33.01 10.14
N LEU A 822 8.74 -33.57 11.28
CA LEU A 822 9.10 -34.94 11.66
C LEU A 822 8.44 -36.01 10.79
N ILE A 823 7.21 -35.76 10.34
CA ILE A 823 6.47 -36.65 9.42
C ILE A 823 7.13 -36.62 8.04
N MET A 824 7.28 -35.44 7.43
CA MET A 824 7.90 -35.28 6.09
C MET A 824 9.33 -35.85 6.01
N SER A 825 10.12 -35.77 7.09
CA SER A 825 11.50 -36.26 7.08
C SER A 825 11.65 -37.78 7.28
N SER A 826 10.57 -38.51 7.58
CA SER A 826 10.59 -39.96 7.89
C SER A 826 11.62 -40.38 8.97
N THR A 827 12.13 -39.43 9.76
CA THR A 827 13.35 -39.60 10.57
C THR A 827 13.19 -40.74 11.58
N PRO A 828 14.08 -41.77 11.61
CA PRO A 828 14.02 -42.83 12.62
C PRO A 828 14.19 -42.27 14.03
N LYS A 829 13.48 -42.84 15.02
CA LYS A 829 13.39 -42.31 16.40
C LYS A 829 14.75 -42.01 17.06
N LYS A 830 15.81 -42.76 16.70
CA LYS A 830 17.20 -42.57 17.16
C LYS A 830 17.82 -41.20 16.80
N TYR A 831 17.31 -40.52 15.77
CA TYR A 831 17.89 -39.28 15.21
C TYR A 831 17.00 -38.04 15.36
N ARG A 832 15.83 -38.14 16.02
CA ARG A 832 14.90 -37.02 16.19
C ARG A 832 15.40 -36.03 17.25
N LYS A 833 15.73 -34.80 16.86
CA LYS A 833 16.06 -33.71 17.79
C LYS A 833 14.82 -33.36 18.65
N PRO A 834 14.91 -33.24 19.99
CA PRO A 834 13.75 -32.93 20.84
C PRO A 834 13.08 -31.59 20.50
N PHE A 835 11.76 -31.52 20.72
CA PHE A 835 11.02 -30.27 20.65
C PHE A 835 11.54 -29.25 21.68
N LYS A 836 11.66 -27.99 21.27
CA LYS A 836 11.96 -26.86 22.15
C LYS A 836 10.83 -25.83 22.03
N TYR A 837 10.09 -25.63 23.11
CA TYR A 837 9.09 -24.57 23.20
C TYR A 837 9.77 -23.22 23.38
N TYR A 838 9.35 -22.22 22.59
CA TYR A 838 9.67 -20.82 22.85
C TYR A 838 8.47 -20.15 23.51
N ASP A 839 8.62 -19.79 24.80
CA ASP A 839 7.58 -19.07 25.51
C ASP A 839 7.52 -17.58 25.10
N LYS A 840 6.33 -17.00 25.12
CA LYS A 840 6.08 -15.56 24.90
C LYS A 840 5.22 -14.95 26.00
N GLY A 841 4.85 -15.72 27.02
CA GLY A 841 4.07 -15.28 28.17
C GLY A 841 2.56 -15.54 28.06
N ASN A 842 1.89 -15.38 29.20
CA ASN A 842 0.46 -15.59 29.40
C ASN A 842 -0.29 -14.27 29.66
N MET A 843 -1.58 -14.23 29.36
CA MET A 843 -2.48 -13.11 29.65
C MET A 843 -3.83 -13.62 30.19
N ALA A 844 -4.45 -12.86 31.08
CA ALA A 844 -5.84 -13.03 31.50
C ALA A 844 -6.52 -11.65 31.64
N VAL A 845 -7.78 -11.53 31.23
CA VAL A 845 -8.57 -10.28 31.23
C VAL A 845 -9.60 -10.27 32.37
N ILE A 846 -10.03 -9.10 32.86
CA ILE A 846 -11.04 -8.99 33.93
C ILE A 846 -12.04 -7.87 33.62
N GLY A 847 -13.06 -8.19 32.81
CA GLY A 847 -13.89 -7.17 32.17
C GLY A 847 -13.11 -6.33 31.15
N ARG A 848 -13.71 -5.28 30.59
CA ARG A 848 -13.15 -4.54 29.44
C ARG A 848 -11.91 -3.69 29.76
N GLY A 849 -11.75 -3.26 31.01
CA GLY A 849 -10.76 -2.25 31.41
C GLY A 849 -9.54 -2.75 32.19
N LYS A 850 -9.45 -4.05 32.51
CA LYS A 850 -8.41 -4.61 33.40
C LYS A 850 -7.88 -5.92 32.84
N ALA A 851 -6.58 -6.16 32.97
CA ALA A 851 -5.88 -7.35 32.49
C ALA A 851 -4.61 -7.62 33.30
N ILE A 852 -4.06 -8.81 33.11
CA ILE A 852 -2.88 -9.32 33.80
C ILE A 852 -2.01 -10.02 32.75
N VAL A 853 -0.73 -9.68 32.71
CA VAL A 853 0.24 -10.27 31.76
C VAL A 853 1.46 -10.78 32.53
N SER A 854 1.96 -11.97 32.17
CA SER A 854 3.21 -12.53 32.69
C SER A 854 4.08 -12.93 31.51
N ALA A 855 5.30 -12.39 31.41
CA ALA A 855 6.21 -12.60 30.28
C ALA A 855 7.22 -13.72 30.55
N ALA A 856 7.71 -14.34 29.47
CA ALA A 856 8.63 -15.49 29.47
C ALA A 856 9.97 -15.30 30.21
N ASN A 857 10.30 -14.08 30.63
CA ASN A 857 11.47 -13.74 31.44
C ASN A 857 11.11 -13.41 32.91
N GLY A 858 9.96 -13.90 33.40
CA GLY A 858 9.45 -13.66 34.75
C GLY A 858 8.85 -12.27 34.98
N ARG A 859 9.03 -11.32 34.07
CA ARG A 859 8.50 -9.95 34.21
C ARG A 859 6.97 -9.99 34.21
N SER A 860 6.39 -9.41 35.26
CA SER A 860 5.00 -9.61 35.65
C SER A 860 4.28 -8.27 35.76
N ILE A 861 3.13 -8.16 35.11
CA ILE A 861 2.57 -6.90 34.63
C ILE A 861 1.08 -6.82 35.03
N LEU A 862 0.77 -5.92 35.96
CA LEU A 862 -0.57 -5.65 36.49
C LEU A 862 -1.25 -4.47 35.78
N THR A 863 -2.29 -4.71 34.97
CA THR A 863 -3.06 -3.62 34.36
C THR A 863 -4.28 -3.24 35.20
N SER A 864 -4.03 -2.63 36.37
CA SER A 864 -5.03 -1.75 37.00
C SER A 864 -5.22 -0.48 36.17
N LYS A 865 -4.10 0.13 35.77
CA LYS A 865 -3.90 1.10 34.69
C LYS A 865 -2.45 0.96 34.19
N ILE A 866 -2.21 0.60 32.93
CA ILE A 866 -0.86 0.59 32.33
C ILE A 866 -0.89 1.47 31.09
N ILE A 867 -0.12 2.56 31.04
CA ILE A 867 1.32 2.54 30.71
C ILE A 867 2.39 2.80 31.80
N PRO A 868 2.17 3.42 32.99
CA PRO A 868 3.29 4.01 33.74
C PRO A 868 4.45 3.10 34.18
N ILE A 869 4.17 1.88 34.66
CA ILE A 869 5.13 1.14 35.50
C ILE A 869 6.28 0.48 34.72
N ILE A 870 6.08 0.12 33.45
CA ILE A 870 7.14 -0.52 32.63
C ILE A 870 8.24 0.49 32.25
N VAL A 871 7.92 1.79 32.22
CA VAL A 871 8.87 2.87 31.92
C VAL A 871 9.89 3.07 33.06
N THR A 872 9.55 2.75 34.30
CA THR A 872 10.44 2.96 35.46
C THR A 872 11.54 1.91 35.57
N VAL A 873 11.28 0.66 35.17
CA VAL A 873 12.22 -0.48 35.34
C VAL A 873 13.25 -0.58 34.19
N LEU A 874 13.12 0.25 33.14
CA LEU A 874 14.05 0.31 32.00
C LEU A 874 14.83 1.63 31.87
N ASN A 875 14.68 2.57 32.80
CA ASN A 875 15.39 3.86 32.83
C ASN A 875 16.45 3.93 33.94
N LEU A 876 17.13 2.81 34.22
CA LEU A 876 18.16 2.72 35.28
C LEU A 876 19.55 2.30 34.79
N THR A 877 19.80 2.41 33.48
CA THR A 877 21.11 2.12 32.84
C THR A 877 21.60 3.24 31.92
N SER A 878 21.07 4.47 32.07
CA SER A 878 21.39 5.63 31.22
C SER A 878 21.80 6.88 32.02
N HIS A 879 22.53 6.68 33.12
CA HIS A 879 23.08 7.77 33.95
C HIS A 879 24.53 7.58 34.40
N ILE A 880 25.25 6.60 33.83
CA ILE A 880 26.67 6.33 34.13
C ILE A 880 27.58 6.74 32.97
N GLU A 881 27.16 6.58 31.71
CA GLU A 881 28.02 6.85 30.55
C GLU A 881 28.32 8.35 30.31
N LEU A 882 27.49 9.27 30.85
CA LEU A 882 27.71 10.72 30.73
C LEU A 882 28.89 11.27 31.56
N GLN A 883 29.57 10.43 32.36
CA GLN A 883 30.85 10.76 33.00
C GLN A 883 32.07 10.29 32.20
N ALA A 884 31.90 9.42 31.18
CA ALA A 884 33.03 8.85 30.44
C ALA A 884 33.64 9.81 29.38
N GLN A 885 32.88 10.82 28.93
CA GLN A 885 33.24 11.62 27.76
C GLN A 885 34.21 12.79 28.02
N LYS A 886 34.99 12.72 29.10
CA LYS A 886 36.09 13.66 29.43
C LYS A 886 37.49 13.02 29.50
N LYS A 887 37.65 11.75 29.08
CA LYS A 887 38.95 11.04 29.15
C LYS A 887 39.38 10.33 27.85
N VAL A 888 38.83 10.72 26.70
CA VAL A 888 39.24 10.21 25.37
C VAL A 888 39.57 11.37 24.42
N THR A 889 40.34 12.34 24.92
CA THR A 889 40.97 13.41 24.14
C THR A 889 42.47 13.47 24.44
N ASN A 890 43.12 12.32 24.28
CA ASN A 890 44.55 12.10 24.05
C ASN A 890 44.73 10.64 23.58
N GLU A 891 45.89 10.31 23.01
CA GLU A 891 46.26 8.94 22.57
C GLU A 891 45.42 8.32 21.44
N ASN A 892 45.41 8.96 20.26
CA ASN A 892 45.65 8.28 18.96
C ASN A 892 45.81 9.25 17.77
N SER A 893 46.62 10.29 17.94
CA SER A 893 46.93 11.29 16.90
C SER A 893 48.08 10.85 15.96
N LYS A 894 47.84 9.85 15.10
CA LYS A 894 48.76 9.50 13.99
C LYS A 894 48.03 9.30 12.65
N ASN A 895 48.28 10.23 11.73
CA ASN A 895 48.03 10.17 10.28
C ASN A 895 46.68 9.61 9.77
N VAL A 896 45.58 10.33 10.06
CA VAL A 896 44.34 10.25 9.25
C VAL A 896 44.48 11.19 8.03
N SER A 897 44.30 10.66 6.81
CA SER A 897 44.51 11.42 5.56
C SER A 897 43.48 12.53 5.35
N VAL A 898 43.81 13.50 4.46
CA VAL A 898 42.89 14.61 4.12
C VAL A 898 41.60 14.06 3.49
N ASP A 899 41.75 13.13 2.54
CA ASP A 899 40.62 12.51 1.85
C ASP A 899 39.74 11.71 2.81
N GLN A 900 40.34 10.95 3.73
CA GLN A 900 39.59 10.22 4.75
C GLN A 900 38.78 11.16 5.66
N LYS A 901 39.31 12.35 5.99
CA LYS A 901 38.55 13.37 6.75
C LYS A 901 37.39 13.93 5.92
N ALA A 902 37.62 14.25 4.64
CA ALA A 902 36.58 14.75 3.74
C ALA A 902 35.46 13.73 3.54
N LEU A 903 35.78 12.44 3.37
CA LEU A 903 34.81 11.35 3.27
C LEU A 903 34.07 11.12 4.61
N ILE A 904 34.76 11.13 5.76
CA ILE A 904 34.09 11.00 7.08
C ILE A 904 33.11 12.17 7.32
N GLU A 905 33.48 13.39 6.93
CA GLU A 905 32.58 14.54 7.02
C GLU A 905 31.40 14.41 6.04
N PHE A 906 31.64 13.99 4.80
CA PHE A 906 30.59 13.69 3.82
C PHE A 906 29.59 12.64 4.33
N TYR A 907 30.10 11.56 4.92
CA TYR A 907 29.31 10.50 5.53
C TYR A 907 28.38 11.05 6.63
N TYR A 908 28.88 11.90 7.53
CA TYR A 908 28.03 12.49 8.57
C TYR A 908 27.07 13.57 8.02
N ALA A 909 27.51 14.41 7.08
CA ALA A 909 26.72 15.50 6.49
C ALA A 909 25.56 15.01 5.61
N THR A 910 25.66 13.79 5.06
CA THR A 910 24.66 13.14 4.20
C THR A 910 24.03 11.88 4.81
N ASN A 911 24.12 11.75 6.14
CA ASN A 911 23.41 10.76 6.96
C ASN A 911 23.77 9.28 6.68
N GLY A 912 25.07 9.00 6.55
CA GLY A 912 25.66 7.71 6.15
C GLY A 912 25.18 6.45 6.86
N LYS A 913 24.69 6.56 8.11
CA LYS A 913 24.05 5.45 8.83
C LYS A 913 22.72 5.00 8.21
N LYS A 914 22.15 5.76 7.28
CA LYS A 914 20.90 5.49 6.55
C LYS A 914 21.08 5.25 5.04
N TRP A 915 22.30 5.33 4.50
CA TRP A 915 22.52 4.99 3.09
C TRP A 915 22.11 3.54 2.81
N ARG A 916 21.67 3.24 1.58
CA ARG A 916 21.29 1.88 1.13
C ARG A 916 22.46 0.90 1.26
N ASN A 917 23.68 1.40 1.04
CA ASN A 917 24.96 0.71 1.21
C ASN A 917 26.02 1.66 1.77
N ASN A 918 26.51 1.36 2.96
CA ASN A 918 27.60 2.05 3.66
C ASN A 918 28.77 1.10 3.99
N THR A 919 28.92 0.01 3.23
CA THR A 919 29.87 -1.07 3.55
C THR A 919 31.30 -0.54 3.74
N ASN A 920 31.93 -0.92 4.86
CA ASN A 920 33.24 -0.49 5.34
C ASN A 920 33.44 1.02 5.62
N TRP A 921 32.44 1.89 5.44
CA TRP A 921 32.58 3.29 5.84
C TRP A 921 32.76 3.43 7.35
N LEU A 922 33.60 4.38 7.78
CA LEU A 922 34.07 4.55 9.16
C LEU A 922 34.85 3.36 9.76
N SER A 923 35.14 2.31 8.97
CA SER A 923 35.95 1.18 9.45
C SER A 923 37.45 1.48 9.43
N ASN A 924 38.24 0.57 9.98
CA ASN A 924 39.71 0.59 9.88
C ASN A 924 40.25 0.00 8.55
N LYS A 925 39.41 -0.25 7.55
CA LYS A 925 39.84 -0.70 6.22
C LYS A 925 40.34 0.48 5.37
N PRO A 926 41.29 0.27 4.43
CA PRO A 926 41.71 1.28 3.47
C PRO A 926 40.53 1.85 2.66
N LEU A 927 40.68 3.10 2.18
CA LEU A 927 39.61 3.82 1.48
C LEU A 927 39.08 3.06 0.25
N ASN A 928 39.94 2.39 -0.52
CA ASN A 928 39.55 1.55 -1.67
C ASN A 928 38.81 0.24 -1.33
N LYS A 929 38.36 0.10 -0.08
CA LYS A 929 37.41 -0.94 0.38
C LYS A 929 36.11 -0.34 0.92
N TRP A 930 36.00 0.98 1.03
CA TRP A 930 34.75 1.67 1.38
C TRP A 930 33.85 1.66 0.13
N TYR A 931 32.55 1.37 0.31
CA TYR A 931 31.62 1.30 -0.82
C TYR A 931 31.62 2.59 -1.63
N GLY A 932 31.72 2.49 -2.96
CA GLY A 932 31.72 3.66 -3.85
C GLY A 932 33.04 4.42 -3.96
N VAL A 933 34.12 3.99 -3.28
CA VAL A 933 35.40 4.73 -3.24
C VAL A 933 36.50 4.00 -4.00
N VAL A 934 37.06 4.63 -5.02
CA VAL A 934 38.26 4.16 -5.75
C VAL A 934 39.43 5.11 -5.48
N THR A 935 40.62 4.55 -5.25
CA THR A 935 41.86 5.33 -5.08
C THR A 935 42.84 5.11 -6.21
N ASP A 936 43.76 6.05 -6.39
CA ASP A 936 45.01 5.84 -7.12
C ASP A 936 46.01 4.99 -6.30
N GLU A 937 47.21 4.79 -6.87
CA GLU A 937 48.32 4.02 -6.29
C GLU A 937 48.89 4.65 -5.00
N GLU A 938 48.74 5.97 -4.82
CA GLU A 938 49.12 6.69 -3.59
C GLU A 938 48.03 6.60 -2.50
N GLY A 939 46.88 5.99 -2.80
CA GLY A 939 45.75 5.87 -1.87
C GLY A 939 44.90 7.14 -1.76
N ARG A 940 45.03 8.10 -2.69
CA ARG A 940 44.18 9.29 -2.80
C ARG A 940 42.91 8.95 -3.57
N VAL A 941 41.79 9.58 -3.24
CA VAL A 941 40.50 9.26 -3.88
C VAL A 941 40.47 9.82 -5.31
N ARG A 942 40.26 8.92 -6.28
CA ARG A 942 40.19 9.21 -7.72
C ARG A 942 38.76 9.14 -8.24
N GLU A 943 37.92 8.25 -7.70
CA GLU A 943 36.51 8.14 -8.07
C GLU A 943 35.65 7.97 -6.82
N LEU A 944 34.49 8.65 -6.81
CA LEU A 944 33.48 8.54 -5.76
C LEU A 944 32.10 8.41 -6.42
N ASP A 945 31.54 7.20 -6.43
CA ASP A 945 30.18 6.89 -6.87
C ASP A 945 29.33 6.46 -5.68
N LEU A 946 28.31 7.25 -5.36
CA LEU A 946 27.30 6.96 -4.36
C LEU A 946 25.88 7.20 -4.93
N SER A 947 25.71 6.92 -6.23
CA SER A 947 24.41 6.96 -6.90
C SER A 947 23.40 5.93 -6.35
N ASP A 948 22.09 6.23 -6.42
CA ASP A 948 20.96 5.40 -5.91
C ASP A 948 21.18 4.82 -4.49
N ASN A 949 21.84 5.60 -3.62
CA ASN A 949 22.32 5.15 -2.32
C ASN A 949 21.62 5.85 -1.13
N GLN A 950 20.52 6.57 -1.38
CA GLN A 950 19.66 7.21 -0.36
C GLN A 950 20.37 8.25 0.54
N LEU A 951 21.42 8.90 0.03
CA LEU A 951 22.10 10.01 0.68
C LEU A 951 21.10 11.15 0.94
N ASN A 952 20.98 11.60 2.19
CA ASN A 952 20.11 12.73 2.55
C ASN A 952 20.83 13.72 3.48
N GLY A 953 20.83 15.00 3.08
CA GLY A 953 21.58 16.06 3.76
C GLY A 953 22.28 16.98 2.76
N LYS A 954 23.31 17.71 3.23
CA LYS A 954 24.07 18.63 2.37
C LYS A 954 25.37 17.99 1.92
N ILE A 955 25.79 18.33 0.70
CA ILE A 955 27.19 18.18 0.28
C ILE A 955 28.04 19.15 1.12
N PRO A 956 28.99 18.69 1.96
CA PRO A 956 29.88 19.57 2.71
C PRO A 956 30.94 20.21 1.79
N PRO A 957 31.34 21.47 2.03
CA PRO A 957 32.41 22.11 1.25
C PRO A 957 33.74 21.35 1.25
N ASN A 958 34.03 20.59 2.31
CA ASN A 958 35.27 19.84 2.45
C ASN A 958 35.41 18.65 1.49
N LEU A 959 34.33 18.22 0.81
CA LEU A 959 34.44 17.27 -0.31
C LEU A 959 35.29 17.85 -1.47
N GLY A 960 35.26 19.18 -1.64
CA GLY A 960 36.13 19.90 -2.58
C GLY A 960 37.64 19.85 -2.25
N ASN A 961 38.05 19.14 -1.20
CA ASN A 961 39.46 18.86 -0.89
C ASN A 961 39.96 17.53 -1.48
N LEU A 962 39.10 16.74 -2.14
CA LEU A 962 39.47 15.52 -2.87
C LEU A 962 40.16 15.87 -4.21
N THR A 963 41.33 16.50 -4.17
CA THR A 963 41.99 17.09 -5.34
C THR A 963 42.49 16.10 -6.41
N ASN A 964 42.44 14.79 -6.13
CA ASN A 964 42.72 13.73 -7.13
C ASN A 964 41.45 13.18 -7.82
N LEU A 965 40.26 13.69 -7.48
CA LEU A 965 38.98 13.18 -7.98
C LEU A 965 38.79 13.48 -9.47
N GLU A 966 38.50 12.44 -10.24
CA GLU A 966 38.25 12.44 -11.69
C GLU A 966 36.78 12.10 -12.02
N TRP A 967 36.12 11.29 -11.18
CA TRP A 967 34.69 10.99 -11.26
C TRP A 967 34.02 11.28 -9.92
N LEU A 968 32.96 12.11 -9.93
CA LEU A 968 32.04 12.28 -8.80
C LEU A 968 30.60 12.01 -9.24
N ASP A 969 29.99 10.95 -8.74
CA ASP A 969 28.57 10.65 -8.91
C ASP A 969 27.85 10.60 -7.57
N LEU A 970 26.90 11.52 -7.39
CA LEU A 970 25.98 11.58 -6.27
C LEU A 970 24.51 11.65 -6.77
N GLY A 971 24.27 11.26 -8.04
CA GLY A 971 22.96 11.32 -8.68
C GLY A 971 21.92 10.38 -8.06
N PHE A 972 20.64 10.59 -8.35
CA PHE A 972 19.54 9.74 -7.87
C PHE A 972 19.50 9.60 -6.34
N ASN A 973 19.53 10.73 -5.63
CA ASN A 973 19.64 10.80 -4.17
C ASN A 973 18.70 11.88 -3.58
N GLN A 974 18.84 12.17 -2.29
CA GLN A 974 18.02 13.14 -1.54
C GLN A 974 18.89 14.28 -0.98
N LEU A 975 19.98 14.62 -1.68
CA LEU A 975 20.88 15.71 -1.33
C LEU A 975 20.22 17.06 -1.59
N ASN A 976 20.44 18.02 -0.68
CA ASN A 976 19.82 19.35 -0.72
C ASN A 976 20.76 20.43 -0.16
N GLY A 977 20.34 21.69 -0.28
CA GLY A 977 21.22 22.85 -0.10
C GLY A 977 21.95 23.16 -1.41
N THR A 978 23.04 23.91 -1.33
CA THR A 978 23.78 24.43 -2.49
C THR A 978 24.90 23.50 -2.94
N ILE A 979 25.16 23.47 -4.26
CA ILE A 979 26.44 22.94 -4.78
C ILE A 979 27.59 23.77 -4.16
N PRO A 980 28.61 23.16 -3.52
CA PRO A 980 29.65 23.95 -2.86
C PRO A 980 30.59 24.64 -3.86
N ASN A 981 30.85 25.95 -3.67
CA ASN A 981 31.83 26.70 -4.47
C ASN A 981 33.24 26.07 -4.45
N SER A 982 33.57 25.29 -3.41
CA SER A 982 34.83 24.55 -3.31
C SER A 982 35.00 23.45 -4.36
N PHE A 983 33.95 23.07 -5.10
CA PHE A 983 34.06 22.12 -6.21
C PHE A 983 34.98 22.65 -7.34
N GLY A 984 35.13 23.97 -7.51
CA GLY A 984 36.10 24.55 -8.46
C GLY A 984 37.58 24.18 -8.17
N LYS A 985 37.89 23.63 -6.99
CA LYS A 985 39.21 23.06 -6.67
C LYS A 985 39.45 21.68 -7.29
N LEU A 986 38.41 20.99 -7.75
CA LEU A 986 38.47 19.64 -8.32
C LEU A 986 38.93 19.71 -9.78
N THR A 987 40.11 20.30 -10.02
CA THR A 987 40.60 20.61 -11.37
C THR A 987 40.98 19.38 -12.21
N LYS A 988 41.02 18.19 -11.61
CA LYS A 988 41.14 16.91 -12.31
C LYS A 988 39.79 16.30 -12.73
N LEU A 989 38.65 16.83 -12.28
CA LEU A 989 37.34 16.21 -12.47
C LEU A 989 36.95 16.17 -13.94
N GLU A 990 36.63 14.97 -14.44
CA GLU A 990 36.22 14.71 -15.83
C GLU A 990 34.71 14.43 -15.91
N MET A 991 34.10 13.90 -14.84
CA MET A 991 32.65 13.66 -14.75
C MET A 991 32.07 14.15 -13.42
N LEU A 992 30.98 14.92 -13.50
CA LEU A 992 30.20 15.38 -12.34
C LEU A 992 28.70 15.11 -12.53
N PHE A 993 28.16 14.20 -11.73
CA PHE A 993 26.74 13.88 -11.66
C PHE A 993 26.16 14.27 -10.31
N LEU A 994 25.21 15.21 -10.33
CA LEU A 994 24.42 15.66 -9.18
C LEU A 994 22.90 15.67 -9.50
N ASN A 995 22.50 15.04 -10.61
CA ASN A 995 21.13 15.02 -11.10
C ASN A 995 20.18 14.22 -10.20
N ASN A 996 18.86 14.34 -10.40
CA ASN A 996 17.84 13.61 -9.64
C ASN A 996 18.05 13.78 -8.12
N ASN A 997 18.01 15.02 -7.67
CA ASN A 997 18.27 15.40 -6.28
C ASN A 997 17.39 16.61 -5.87
N GLN A 998 17.63 17.18 -4.70
CA GLN A 998 16.91 18.31 -4.13
C GLN A 998 17.83 19.54 -3.94
N LEU A 999 18.87 19.68 -4.78
CA LEU A 999 19.83 20.79 -4.71
C LEU A 999 19.16 22.11 -5.11
N THR A 1000 19.59 23.19 -4.47
CA THR A 1000 18.93 24.51 -4.45
C THR A 1000 19.95 25.63 -4.57
N GLY A 1001 19.52 26.81 -5.05
CA GLY A 1001 20.40 27.97 -5.18
C GLY A 1001 21.17 28.00 -6.51
N GLU A 1002 22.13 28.91 -6.62
CA GLU A 1002 22.84 29.15 -7.89
C GLU A 1002 23.88 28.08 -8.23
N ILE A 1003 24.07 27.84 -9.53
CA ILE A 1003 25.21 27.08 -10.05
C ILE A 1003 26.48 27.90 -9.76
N PRO A 1004 27.47 27.39 -9.00
CA PRO A 1004 28.66 28.16 -8.66
C PRO A 1004 29.48 28.55 -9.89
N LYS A 1005 29.84 29.83 -10.00
CA LYS A 1005 30.67 30.34 -11.12
C LYS A 1005 32.01 29.58 -11.23
N ASN A 1006 32.56 29.14 -10.10
CA ASN A 1006 33.79 28.35 -10.01
C ASN A 1006 33.68 26.91 -10.56
N LEU A 1007 32.50 26.40 -10.92
CA LEU A 1007 32.43 25.15 -11.69
C LEU A 1007 33.10 25.30 -13.08
N GLY A 1008 33.17 26.53 -13.61
CA GLY A 1008 33.92 26.85 -14.82
C GLY A 1008 35.45 26.75 -14.70
N ASP A 1009 35.99 26.56 -13.49
CA ASP A 1009 37.44 26.41 -13.24
C ASP A 1009 37.90 24.96 -13.47
N MET A 1010 36.98 23.99 -13.55
CA MET A 1010 37.25 22.57 -13.73
C MET A 1010 37.56 22.22 -15.20
N ALA A 1011 38.62 22.79 -15.77
CA ALA A 1011 38.95 22.70 -17.21
C ALA A 1011 39.12 21.28 -17.79
N LYS A 1012 39.19 20.25 -16.94
CA LYS A 1012 39.18 18.82 -17.27
C LYS A 1012 37.78 18.25 -17.62
N LEU A 1013 36.70 18.92 -17.22
CA LEU A 1013 35.34 18.35 -17.20
C LEU A 1013 34.80 18.04 -18.60
N GLU A 1014 34.40 16.80 -18.82
CA GLU A 1014 33.79 16.33 -20.06
C GLU A 1014 32.25 16.18 -19.91
N TRP A 1015 31.75 15.73 -18.75
CA TRP A 1015 30.31 15.57 -18.48
C TRP A 1015 29.84 16.34 -17.23
N LEU A 1016 28.76 17.13 -17.38
CA LEU A 1016 28.10 17.87 -16.29
C LEU A 1016 26.58 17.61 -16.28
N TYR A 1017 26.12 16.92 -15.23
CA TYR A 1017 24.72 16.56 -15.02
C TYR A 1017 24.18 17.19 -13.72
N LEU A 1018 23.37 18.23 -13.86
CA LEU A 1018 22.70 18.96 -12.76
C LEU A 1018 21.16 18.93 -12.90
N ASN A 1019 20.62 18.17 -13.85
CA ASN A 1019 19.19 18.09 -14.16
C ASN A 1019 18.34 17.54 -13.01
N GLU A 1020 17.03 17.77 -13.06
CA GLU A 1020 16.05 17.28 -12.07
C GLU A 1020 16.45 17.65 -10.64
N ASN A 1021 16.48 18.97 -10.41
CA ASN A 1021 16.85 19.62 -9.16
C ASN A 1021 16.03 20.91 -8.97
N GLN A 1022 16.38 21.73 -7.98
CA GLN A 1022 15.72 23.00 -7.64
C GLN A 1022 16.70 24.19 -7.74
N LEU A 1023 17.67 24.11 -8.67
CA LEU A 1023 18.69 25.15 -8.86
C LEU A 1023 18.06 26.41 -9.48
N THR A 1024 18.51 27.58 -9.03
CA THR A 1024 17.94 28.90 -9.34
C THR A 1024 19.00 29.86 -9.89
N GLY A 1025 18.58 31.05 -10.34
CA GLY A 1025 19.52 32.06 -10.85
C GLY A 1025 19.99 31.75 -12.27
N SER A 1026 21.01 32.44 -12.75
CA SER A 1026 21.45 32.33 -14.15
C SER A 1026 22.50 31.24 -14.38
N ILE A 1027 22.50 30.70 -15.61
CA ILE A 1027 23.57 29.83 -16.10
C ILE A 1027 24.87 30.64 -16.09
N PRO A 1028 25.93 30.23 -15.36
CA PRO A 1028 27.17 31.00 -15.31
C PRO A 1028 27.87 31.03 -16.66
N GLY A 1029 28.19 32.23 -17.16
CA GLY A 1029 28.99 32.39 -18.38
C GLY A 1029 30.38 31.74 -18.30
N SER A 1030 30.91 31.51 -17.10
CA SER A 1030 32.15 30.76 -16.85
C SER A 1030 32.06 29.27 -17.19
N LEU A 1031 30.86 28.67 -17.31
CA LEU A 1031 30.73 27.31 -17.84
C LEU A 1031 31.23 27.20 -19.29
N GLY A 1032 31.25 28.31 -20.05
CA GLY A 1032 31.86 28.40 -21.38
C GLY A 1032 33.39 28.19 -21.41
N ASN A 1033 34.06 28.17 -20.25
CA ASN A 1033 35.48 27.86 -20.15
C ASN A 1033 35.78 26.35 -20.25
N LEU A 1034 34.77 25.50 -20.07
CA LEU A 1034 34.89 24.04 -19.99
C LEU A 1034 35.06 23.42 -21.39
N THR A 1035 36.09 23.82 -22.15
CA THR A 1035 36.26 23.49 -23.58
C THR A 1035 36.34 21.99 -23.91
N LYS A 1036 36.51 21.12 -22.91
CA LYS A 1036 36.39 19.66 -23.02
C LYS A 1036 34.95 19.12 -22.98
N LEU A 1037 33.98 19.91 -22.54
CA LEU A 1037 32.63 19.43 -22.23
C LEU A 1037 31.93 18.86 -23.48
N THR A 1038 31.51 17.59 -23.40
CA THR A 1038 30.75 16.86 -24.42
C THR A 1038 29.26 16.77 -24.06
N LYS A 1039 28.91 16.81 -22.77
CA LYS A 1039 27.52 16.70 -22.28
C LYS A 1039 27.20 17.76 -21.22
N LEU A 1040 26.14 18.52 -21.43
CA LEU A 1040 25.61 19.51 -20.48
C LEU A 1040 24.10 19.31 -20.26
N TYR A 1041 23.74 18.85 -19.06
CA TYR A 1041 22.35 18.63 -18.64
C TYR A 1041 22.00 19.54 -17.46
N LEU A 1042 21.19 20.57 -17.72
CA LEU A 1042 20.66 21.52 -16.74
C LEU A 1042 19.11 21.57 -16.77
N ASN A 1043 18.45 20.63 -17.46
CA ASN A 1043 17.00 20.56 -17.58
C ASN A 1043 16.29 20.35 -16.24
N GLU A 1044 14.98 20.62 -16.21
CA GLU A 1044 14.09 20.36 -15.05
C GLU A 1044 14.64 20.99 -13.76
N ASN A 1045 14.75 22.32 -13.81
CA ASN A 1045 15.28 23.17 -12.75
C ASN A 1045 14.53 24.53 -12.73
N LEU A 1046 14.99 25.48 -11.92
CA LEU A 1046 14.38 26.80 -11.76
C LEU A 1046 15.31 27.92 -12.26
N LEU A 1047 16.18 27.63 -13.23
CA LEU A 1047 17.17 28.58 -13.77
C LEU A 1047 16.47 29.69 -14.58
N THR A 1048 17.01 30.91 -14.49
CA THR A 1048 16.40 32.16 -14.96
C THR A 1048 17.40 33.01 -15.73
N GLY A 1049 16.93 33.87 -16.64
CA GLY A 1049 17.81 34.74 -17.41
C GLY A 1049 18.35 34.06 -18.68
N THR A 1050 19.37 34.64 -19.30
CA THR A 1050 19.79 34.25 -20.65
C THR A 1050 20.59 32.94 -20.68
N ILE A 1051 20.60 32.30 -21.86
CA ILE A 1051 21.65 31.34 -22.22
C ILE A 1051 22.91 32.17 -22.55
N PRO A 1052 24.07 31.96 -21.90
CA PRO A 1052 25.27 32.77 -22.17
C PRO A 1052 25.86 32.51 -23.55
N ASP A 1053 26.27 33.56 -24.27
CA ASP A 1053 26.97 33.44 -25.57
C ASP A 1053 28.22 32.54 -25.49
N SER A 1054 28.90 32.53 -24.34
CA SER A 1054 30.11 31.74 -24.07
C SER A 1054 29.88 30.23 -24.08
N ILE A 1055 28.63 29.73 -24.01
CA ILE A 1055 28.33 28.31 -24.27
C ILE A 1055 28.72 27.94 -25.72
N GLY A 1056 28.72 28.90 -26.64
CA GLY A 1056 29.25 28.75 -28.01
C GLY A 1056 30.77 28.54 -28.12
N ASN A 1057 31.52 28.56 -27.01
CA ASN A 1057 32.95 28.22 -26.96
C ASN A 1057 33.19 26.71 -26.75
N LEU A 1058 32.16 25.95 -26.37
CA LEU A 1058 32.26 24.54 -25.98
C LEU A 1058 32.39 23.61 -27.21
N ALA A 1059 33.44 23.76 -28.00
CA ALA A 1059 33.59 23.13 -29.32
C ALA A 1059 33.52 21.59 -29.34
N LYS A 1060 33.65 20.92 -28.19
CA LYS A 1060 33.41 19.46 -28.04
C LYS A 1060 31.95 19.07 -27.74
N LEU A 1061 31.03 20.01 -27.50
CA LEU A 1061 29.69 19.73 -26.99
C LEU A 1061 28.85 18.96 -28.01
N GLU A 1062 28.32 17.81 -27.59
CA GLU A 1062 27.52 16.88 -28.39
C GLU A 1062 26.05 16.89 -27.92
N LEU A 1063 25.80 17.01 -26.60
CA LEU A 1063 24.47 17.03 -26.00
C LEU A 1063 24.25 18.27 -25.12
N LEU A 1064 23.19 19.05 -25.42
CA LEU A 1064 22.79 20.24 -24.67
C LEU A 1064 21.30 20.17 -24.28
N TYR A 1065 21.03 20.02 -22.98
CA TYR A 1065 19.69 19.97 -22.39
C TYR A 1065 19.49 21.10 -21.38
N LEU A 1066 18.65 22.07 -21.73
CA LEU A 1066 18.26 23.23 -20.90
C LEU A 1066 16.72 23.36 -20.78
N ASN A 1067 15.95 22.34 -21.18
CA ASN A 1067 14.49 22.35 -21.14
C ASN A 1067 13.90 22.47 -19.72
N GLU A 1068 12.63 22.84 -19.62
CA GLU A 1068 11.87 22.88 -18.36
C GLU A 1068 12.58 23.72 -17.30
N ASN A 1069 12.78 24.99 -17.67
CA ASN A 1069 13.42 26.02 -16.86
C ASN A 1069 12.68 27.36 -17.09
N ARG A 1070 13.27 28.48 -16.68
CA ARG A 1070 12.70 29.84 -16.79
C ARG A 1070 13.66 30.77 -17.54
N LEU A 1071 14.42 30.23 -18.50
CA LEU A 1071 15.40 30.98 -19.29
C LEU A 1071 14.70 31.96 -20.24
N THR A 1072 15.27 33.16 -20.38
CA THR A 1072 14.69 34.30 -21.10
C THR A 1072 15.53 34.73 -22.30
N ASP A 1073 15.01 35.70 -23.05
CA ASP A 1073 15.69 36.36 -24.17
C ASP A 1073 16.02 35.41 -25.34
N SER A 1074 16.83 35.86 -26.29
CA SER A 1074 17.09 35.13 -27.53
C SER A 1074 18.07 33.97 -27.36
N ILE A 1075 17.82 32.88 -28.09
CA ILE A 1075 18.80 31.80 -28.29
C ILE A 1075 20.10 32.40 -28.89
N PRO A 1076 21.28 32.20 -28.27
CA PRO A 1076 22.55 32.72 -28.79
C PRO A 1076 22.87 32.22 -30.19
N SER A 1077 23.23 33.15 -31.08
CA SER A 1077 23.71 32.81 -32.42
C SER A 1077 25.02 32.01 -32.39
N SER A 1078 25.79 32.16 -31.30
CA SER A 1078 27.05 31.44 -31.04
C SER A 1078 26.86 29.92 -30.93
N LEU A 1079 25.69 29.40 -30.53
CA LEU A 1079 25.44 27.95 -30.50
C LEU A 1079 25.60 27.30 -31.89
N GLY A 1080 25.42 28.06 -32.97
CA GLY A 1080 25.68 27.61 -34.34
C GLY A 1080 27.16 27.36 -34.67
N SER A 1081 28.10 27.66 -33.78
CA SER A 1081 29.53 27.28 -33.91
C SER A 1081 29.75 25.78 -33.66
N LEU A 1082 28.91 25.16 -32.81
CA LEU A 1082 29.19 23.92 -32.09
C LEU A 1082 28.97 22.67 -32.95
N LYS A 1083 29.82 22.45 -33.96
CA LYS A 1083 29.67 21.42 -35.02
C LYS A 1083 29.53 19.97 -34.56
N LYS A 1084 29.75 19.72 -33.28
CA LYS A 1084 29.60 18.43 -32.62
C LYS A 1084 28.17 18.12 -32.16
N LEU A 1085 27.32 19.13 -31.95
CA LEU A 1085 25.97 18.95 -31.39
C LEU A 1085 25.11 17.98 -32.22
N SER A 1086 24.64 16.93 -31.57
CA SER A 1086 23.59 16.02 -32.05
C SER A 1086 22.23 16.32 -31.42
N VAL A 1087 22.19 16.84 -30.18
CA VAL A 1087 20.93 17.21 -29.50
C VAL A 1087 20.97 18.63 -28.93
N VAL A 1088 19.95 19.42 -29.25
CA VAL A 1088 19.64 20.71 -28.61
C VAL A 1088 18.20 20.69 -28.10
N SER A 1089 18.04 20.68 -26.78
CA SER A 1089 16.75 20.66 -26.07
C SER A 1089 16.59 21.91 -25.21
N LEU A 1090 15.78 22.87 -25.68
CA LEU A 1090 15.52 24.18 -25.05
C LEU A 1090 14.01 24.40 -24.78
N TRP A 1091 13.19 23.36 -24.89
CA TRP A 1091 11.73 23.46 -24.80
C TRP A 1091 11.23 23.80 -23.39
N GLU A 1092 10.00 24.31 -23.28
CA GLU A 1092 9.38 24.74 -21.99
C GLU A 1092 10.27 25.72 -21.20
N ASN A 1093 10.49 26.87 -21.82
CA ASN A 1093 11.23 28.01 -21.27
C ASN A 1093 10.50 29.32 -21.65
N GLN A 1094 11.14 30.47 -21.41
CA GLN A 1094 10.62 31.80 -21.73
C GLN A 1094 11.46 32.48 -22.85
N LEU A 1095 12.17 31.67 -23.66
CA LEU A 1095 13.05 32.16 -24.72
C LEU A 1095 12.26 32.89 -25.81
N SER A 1096 12.80 33.98 -26.32
CA SER A 1096 12.15 34.87 -27.28
C SER A 1096 13.10 35.25 -28.43
N GLY A 1097 12.87 36.37 -29.11
CA GLY A 1097 13.63 36.73 -30.32
C GLY A 1097 13.37 35.76 -31.47
N GLN A 1098 14.31 35.62 -32.39
CA GLN A 1098 14.21 34.73 -33.56
C GLN A 1098 15.03 33.44 -33.35
N ILE A 1099 14.65 32.37 -34.04
CA ILE A 1099 15.50 31.16 -34.16
C ILE A 1099 16.75 31.55 -34.96
N PRO A 1100 17.98 31.39 -34.43
CA PRO A 1100 19.18 31.80 -35.16
C PRO A 1100 19.41 30.95 -36.40
N SER A 1101 19.60 31.61 -37.55
CA SER A 1101 19.93 30.93 -38.82
C SER A 1101 21.25 30.15 -38.76
N SER A 1102 22.13 30.49 -37.82
CA SER A 1102 23.39 29.79 -37.54
C SER A 1102 23.20 28.36 -37.02
N LEU A 1103 22.05 28.01 -36.43
CA LEU A 1103 21.72 26.63 -36.05
C LEU A 1103 21.66 25.69 -37.27
N GLY A 1104 21.33 26.21 -38.45
CA GLY A 1104 21.40 25.48 -39.72
C GLY A 1104 22.82 25.12 -40.18
N ASN A 1105 23.85 25.49 -39.41
CA ASN A 1105 25.24 25.09 -39.64
C ASN A 1105 25.70 23.96 -38.69
N LEU A 1106 24.78 23.30 -37.97
CA LEU A 1106 25.05 22.19 -37.05
C LEU A 1106 24.80 20.85 -37.75
N THR A 1107 25.61 20.48 -38.73
CA THR A 1107 25.32 19.36 -39.66
C THR A 1107 25.20 17.98 -39.01
N LYS A 1108 25.64 17.80 -37.75
CA LYS A 1108 25.43 16.60 -36.94
C LYS A 1108 24.11 16.56 -36.17
N LEU A 1109 23.31 17.63 -36.18
CA LEU A 1109 22.12 17.75 -35.33
C LEU A 1109 21.04 16.76 -35.75
N GLU A 1110 20.67 15.89 -34.82
CA GLU A 1110 19.66 14.83 -34.94
C GLU A 1110 18.35 15.20 -34.25
N ILE A 1111 18.40 16.03 -33.20
CA ILE A 1111 17.22 16.46 -32.43
C ILE A 1111 17.29 17.96 -32.13
N LEU A 1112 16.22 18.70 -32.47
CA LEU A 1112 16.04 20.11 -32.15
C LEU A 1112 14.65 20.36 -31.54
N TYR A 1113 14.60 20.58 -30.23
CA TYR A 1113 13.37 20.88 -29.48
C TYR A 1113 13.40 22.32 -28.95
N LEU A 1114 12.59 23.18 -29.56
CA LEU A 1114 12.41 24.60 -29.19
C LEU A 1114 10.94 24.93 -28.84
N ASN A 1115 10.08 23.93 -28.73
CA ASN A 1115 8.65 24.06 -28.46
C ASN A 1115 8.35 24.65 -27.07
N LYS A 1116 7.11 25.11 -26.83
CA LYS A 1116 6.68 25.81 -25.60
C LYS A 1116 7.64 26.96 -25.22
N ASN A 1117 7.77 27.95 -26.08
CA ASN A 1117 8.59 29.15 -25.84
C ASN A 1117 7.86 30.40 -26.41
N GLN A 1118 8.55 31.54 -26.46
CA GLN A 1118 8.05 32.81 -26.99
C GLN A 1118 8.78 33.25 -28.28
N LEU A 1119 9.34 32.29 -29.03
CA LEU A 1119 10.13 32.53 -30.25
C LEU A 1119 9.26 33.10 -31.37
N LYS A 1120 9.80 34.06 -32.13
CA LYS A 1120 9.06 34.88 -33.11
C LYS A 1120 9.79 34.93 -34.46
N GLY A 1121 9.10 35.46 -35.47
CA GLY A 1121 9.68 35.58 -36.81
C GLY A 1121 9.71 34.25 -37.57
N THR A 1122 10.45 34.22 -38.67
CA THR A 1122 10.41 33.11 -39.63
C THR A 1122 11.27 31.92 -39.24
N ILE A 1123 10.79 30.70 -39.53
CA ILE A 1123 11.60 29.47 -39.45
C ILE A 1123 12.78 29.60 -40.43
N PRO A 1124 14.06 29.53 -39.99
CA PRO A 1124 15.19 29.73 -40.89
C PRO A 1124 15.29 28.61 -41.93
N THR A 1125 15.35 29.00 -43.21
CA THR A 1125 15.56 28.06 -44.33
C THR A 1125 16.88 27.29 -44.21
N THR A 1126 17.87 27.81 -43.48
CA THR A 1126 19.12 27.12 -43.19
C THR A 1126 18.94 25.82 -42.41
N LEU A 1127 17.86 25.65 -41.64
CA LEU A 1127 17.54 24.37 -40.96
C LEU A 1127 17.28 23.23 -41.96
N GLY A 1128 16.84 23.54 -43.20
CA GLY A 1128 16.70 22.57 -44.29
C GLY A 1128 18.02 22.04 -44.87
N LYS A 1129 19.18 22.37 -44.25
CA LYS A 1129 20.50 21.78 -44.53
C LYS A 1129 20.86 20.61 -43.59
N LEU A 1130 20.10 20.41 -42.52
CA LEU A 1130 20.46 19.51 -41.42
C LEU A 1130 20.08 18.05 -41.76
N SER A 1131 20.81 17.42 -42.68
CA SER A 1131 20.49 16.08 -43.23
C SER A 1131 20.31 14.97 -42.18
N ASN A 1132 20.94 15.09 -41.01
CA ASN A 1132 20.83 14.14 -39.91
C ASN A 1132 19.56 14.34 -39.04
N LEU A 1133 18.85 15.45 -39.19
CA LEU A 1133 17.77 15.86 -38.29
C LEU A 1133 16.60 14.87 -38.34
N SER A 1134 16.42 14.12 -37.25
CA SER A 1134 15.40 13.10 -37.07
C SER A 1134 14.12 13.64 -36.45
N SER A 1135 14.22 14.68 -35.62
CA SER A 1135 13.10 15.23 -34.84
C SER A 1135 13.21 16.75 -34.72
N LEU A 1136 12.17 17.47 -35.17
CA LEU A 1136 12.07 18.92 -35.10
C LEU A 1136 10.74 19.34 -34.46
N TYR A 1137 10.82 19.91 -33.25
CA TYR A 1137 9.66 20.39 -32.50
C TYR A 1137 9.79 21.90 -32.25
N LEU A 1138 8.95 22.69 -32.92
CA LEU A 1138 8.88 24.16 -32.80
C LEU A 1138 7.51 24.63 -32.27
N TRP A 1139 6.64 23.70 -31.87
CA TRP A 1139 5.24 23.97 -31.54
C TRP A 1139 5.04 24.88 -30.31
N GLY A 1140 3.92 25.58 -30.25
CA GLY A 1140 3.61 26.47 -29.11
C GLY A 1140 4.60 27.62 -28.99
N ASN A 1141 4.74 28.38 -30.07
CA ASN A 1141 5.58 29.56 -30.21
C ASN A 1141 4.80 30.66 -30.97
N GLN A 1142 5.48 31.76 -31.35
CA GLN A 1142 4.91 32.89 -32.09
C GLN A 1142 5.55 33.02 -33.49
N LEU A 1143 5.97 31.89 -34.10
CA LEU A 1143 6.67 31.87 -35.38
C LEU A 1143 5.74 32.22 -36.54
N THR A 1144 6.24 32.98 -37.50
CA THR A 1144 5.48 33.55 -38.63
C THR A 1144 6.09 33.19 -39.98
N GLY A 1145 5.41 33.54 -41.08
CA GLY A 1145 5.88 33.25 -42.44
C GLY A 1145 5.65 31.79 -42.85
N THR A 1146 6.27 31.37 -43.94
CA THR A 1146 6.03 30.06 -44.56
C THR A 1146 6.86 28.93 -43.95
N ILE A 1147 6.36 27.70 -44.09
CA ILE A 1147 7.15 26.49 -43.86
C ILE A 1147 8.24 26.42 -44.95
N PRO A 1148 9.53 26.28 -44.62
CA PRO A 1148 10.59 26.25 -45.64
C PRO A 1148 10.44 25.07 -46.60
N THR A 1149 10.41 25.34 -47.91
CA THR A 1149 10.24 24.32 -48.94
C THR A 1149 11.38 23.29 -48.95
N ASN A 1150 12.59 23.70 -48.55
CA ASN A 1150 13.74 22.82 -48.44
C ASN A 1150 13.75 21.90 -47.20
N PHE A 1151 12.72 21.96 -46.33
CA PHE A 1151 12.52 20.91 -45.32
C PHE A 1151 12.28 19.54 -45.96
N GLY A 1152 11.77 19.49 -47.21
CA GLY A 1152 11.68 18.26 -48.01
C GLY A 1152 13.01 17.59 -48.37
N ASN A 1153 14.15 18.18 -47.99
CA ASN A 1153 15.49 17.57 -48.13
C ASN A 1153 15.90 16.75 -46.90
N LEU A 1154 15.20 16.89 -45.77
CA LEU A 1154 15.54 16.30 -44.47
C LEU A 1154 15.13 14.82 -44.39
N LYS A 1155 15.71 13.96 -45.24
CA LYS A 1155 15.26 12.56 -45.44
C LYS A 1155 15.20 11.69 -44.17
N ASN A 1156 15.98 12.03 -43.15
CA ASN A 1156 15.99 11.33 -41.86
C ASN A 1156 14.88 11.80 -40.90
N LEU A 1157 14.12 12.86 -41.24
CA LEU A 1157 13.13 13.47 -40.36
C LEU A 1157 11.93 12.55 -40.16
N THR A 1158 11.83 11.99 -38.96
CA THR A 1158 10.74 11.14 -38.51
C THR A 1158 9.60 11.92 -37.85
N LYS A 1159 9.89 13.11 -37.29
CA LYS A 1159 8.92 13.90 -36.52
C LYS A 1159 9.07 15.40 -36.82
N LEU A 1160 7.98 16.01 -37.28
CA LEU A 1160 7.87 17.45 -37.55
C LEU A 1160 6.61 18.00 -36.86
N ASP A 1161 6.80 18.73 -35.76
CA ASP A 1161 5.71 19.38 -35.02
C ASP A 1161 5.92 20.91 -35.00
N LEU A 1162 5.05 21.60 -35.74
CA LEU A 1162 5.00 23.05 -35.88
C LEU A 1162 3.68 23.63 -35.32
N ASN A 1163 2.92 22.86 -34.53
CA ASN A 1163 1.57 23.25 -34.12
C ASN A 1163 1.54 24.53 -33.26
N LYS A 1164 0.38 25.18 -33.13
CA LYS A 1164 0.17 26.36 -32.26
C LYS A 1164 1.22 27.46 -32.51
N ASN A 1165 1.26 27.94 -33.75
CA ASN A 1165 2.13 29.01 -34.21
C ASN A 1165 1.32 30.00 -35.09
N LEU A 1166 1.99 30.92 -35.76
CA LEU A 1166 1.39 31.94 -36.63
C LEU A 1166 1.82 31.79 -38.10
N LEU A 1167 2.19 30.57 -38.51
CA LEU A 1167 2.71 30.27 -39.85
C LEU A 1167 1.63 30.47 -40.93
N THR A 1168 2.04 30.95 -42.10
CA THR A 1168 1.16 31.36 -43.22
C THR A 1168 1.59 30.73 -44.54
N GLY A 1169 0.76 30.87 -45.57
CA GLY A 1169 1.02 30.32 -46.90
C GLY A 1169 0.74 28.82 -47.01
N SER A 1170 1.09 28.23 -48.14
CA SER A 1170 0.79 26.83 -48.44
C SER A 1170 1.74 25.83 -47.79
N ILE A 1171 1.22 24.65 -47.50
CA ILE A 1171 2.03 23.48 -47.10
C ILE A 1171 2.93 23.11 -48.30
N PRO A 1172 4.26 23.03 -48.16
CA PRO A 1172 5.13 22.67 -49.27
C PRO A 1172 4.89 21.25 -49.75
N SER A 1173 4.67 21.07 -51.05
CA SER A 1173 4.54 19.74 -51.68
C SER A 1173 5.80 18.88 -51.52
N SER A 1174 6.95 19.50 -51.33
CA SER A 1174 8.22 18.85 -51.02
C SER A 1174 8.26 18.10 -49.68
N LEU A 1175 7.36 18.40 -48.72
CA LEU A 1175 7.24 17.59 -47.51
C LEU A 1175 6.82 16.14 -47.81
N GLY A 1176 6.16 15.90 -48.96
CA GLY A 1176 5.85 14.56 -49.48
C GLY A 1176 7.07 13.73 -49.93
N ASN A 1177 8.29 14.27 -49.81
CA ASN A 1177 9.54 13.52 -50.03
C ASN A 1177 10.07 12.88 -48.73
N LEU A 1178 9.49 13.20 -47.57
CA LEU A 1178 9.97 12.78 -46.25
C LEU A 1178 9.41 11.40 -45.86
N THR A 1179 9.67 10.38 -46.66
CA THR A 1179 9.02 9.05 -46.52
C THR A 1179 9.18 8.40 -45.13
N SER A 1180 10.20 8.79 -44.37
CA SER A 1180 10.47 8.37 -42.99
C SER A 1180 9.59 9.04 -41.92
N LEU A 1181 8.73 9.99 -42.30
CA LEU A 1181 8.00 10.87 -41.39
C LEU A 1181 6.77 10.17 -40.78
N THR A 1182 6.86 9.90 -39.47
CA THR A 1182 5.80 9.28 -38.65
C THR A 1182 4.84 10.30 -38.03
N ILE A 1183 5.32 11.53 -37.75
CA ILE A 1183 4.50 12.61 -37.17
C ILE A 1183 4.63 13.88 -38.01
N LEU A 1184 3.50 14.38 -38.52
CA LEU A 1184 3.35 15.70 -39.11
C LEU A 1184 2.19 16.45 -38.43
N ASP A 1185 2.52 17.37 -37.53
CA ASP A 1185 1.55 18.28 -36.92
C ASP A 1185 1.84 19.73 -37.34
N LEU A 1186 0.89 20.30 -38.08
CA LEU A 1186 0.87 21.69 -38.54
C LEU A 1186 -0.37 22.43 -38.00
N SER A 1187 -1.10 21.83 -37.05
CA SER A 1187 -2.39 22.33 -36.57
C SER A 1187 -2.29 23.64 -35.78
N TYR A 1188 -3.40 24.37 -35.63
CA TYR A 1188 -3.45 25.67 -34.95
C TYR A 1188 -2.43 26.68 -35.52
N ASN A 1189 -2.53 26.94 -36.83
CA ASN A 1189 -1.70 27.89 -37.57
C ASN A 1189 -2.59 28.76 -38.50
N LYS A 1190 -1.99 29.48 -39.44
CA LYS A 1190 -2.68 30.33 -40.44
C LYS A 1190 -2.37 29.89 -41.88
N LEU A 1191 -2.07 28.60 -42.09
CA LEU A 1191 -1.72 28.04 -43.40
C LEU A 1191 -2.91 28.09 -44.36
N THR A 1192 -2.66 28.33 -45.64
CA THR A 1192 -3.65 28.59 -46.70
C THR A 1192 -3.42 27.70 -47.92
N GLY A 1193 -4.33 27.73 -48.90
CA GLY A 1193 -4.20 26.94 -50.12
C GLY A 1193 -4.57 25.47 -49.90
N GLU A 1194 -4.29 24.62 -50.89
CA GLU A 1194 -4.72 23.23 -50.90
C GLU A 1194 -3.73 22.29 -50.18
N ILE A 1195 -4.24 21.16 -49.71
CA ILE A 1195 -3.44 20.10 -49.09
C ILE A 1195 -2.66 19.36 -50.21
N PRO A 1196 -1.32 19.29 -50.18
CA PRO A 1196 -0.57 18.66 -51.27
C PRO A 1196 -0.83 17.15 -51.37
N SER A 1197 -1.21 16.67 -52.56
CA SER A 1197 -1.39 15.25 -52.84
C SER A 1197 -0.12 14.42 -52.67
N SER A 1198 1.06 15.06 -52.70
CA SER A 1198 2.35 14.43 -52.39
C SER A 1198 2.48 13.98 -50.93
N LEU A 1199 1.71 14.53 -49.99
CA LEU A 1199 1.67 14.01 -48.61
C LEU A 1199 1.12 12.58 -48.55
N GLY A 1200 0.33 12.14 -49.54
CA GLY A 1200 -0.11 10.75 -49.72
C GLY A 1200 0.98 9.74 -50.12
N LYS A 1201 2.26 10.17 -50.13
CA LYS A 1201 3.44 9.29 -50.30
C LYS A 1201 4.06 8.83 -48.98
N LEU A 1202 3.60 9.37 -47.85
CA LEU A 1202 4.24 9.19 -46.54
C LEU A 1202 3.71 7.91 -45.88
N SER A 1203 4.08 6.71 -46.38
CA SER A 1203 3.52 5.43 -45.89
C SER A 1203 3.61 5.26 -44.37
N GLU A 1204 4.70 5.73 -43.78
CA GLU A 1204 5.00 5.56 -42.35
C GLU A 1204 4.27 6.56 -41.44
N LEU A 1205 3.44 7.45 -42.00
CA LEU A 1205 2.83 8.56 -41.27
C LEU A 1205 1.71 8.09 -40.34
N GLU A 1206 2.01 8.00 -39.04
CA GLU A 1206 1.05 7.69 -37.99
C GLU A 1206 0.13 8.88 -37.65
N TRP A 1207 0.67 10.10 -37.56
CA TRP A 1207 -0.06 11.29 -37.12
C TRP A 1207 -0.02 12.37 -38.21
N LEU A 1208 -1.19 12.76 -38.73
CA LEU A 1208 -1.38 13.86 -39.69
C LEU A 1208 -2.42 14.85 -39.17
N LEU A 1209 -1.93 15.94 -38.58
CA LEU A 1209 -2.73 16.92 -37.85
C LEU A 1209 -2.61 18.29 -38.54
N LEU A 1210 -3.63 18.68 -39.30
CA LEU A 1210 -3.66 19.94 -40.08
C LEU A 1210 -4.81 20.89 -39.67
N GLY A 1211 -5.63 20.49 -38.69
CA GLY A 1211 -6.80 21.24 -38.22
C GLY A 1211 -6.48 22.63 -37.64
N PHE A 1212 -7.51 23.46 -37.51
CA PHE A 1212 -7.41 24.86 -37.08
C PHE A 1212 -6.40 25.65 -37.91
N ASN A 1213 -6.68 25.74 -39.21
CA ASN A 1213 -5.90 26.47 -40.23
C ASN A 1213 -6.87 27.15 -41.23
N GLN A 1214 -6.37 27.63 -42.36
CA GLN A 1214 -7.17 28.24 -43.43
C GLN A 1214 -7.05 27.47 -44.77
N LEU A 1215 -6.79 26.17 -44.70
CA LEU A 1215 -6.62 25.31 -45.88
C LEU A 1215 -7.94 25.17 -46.65
N THR A 1216 -7.83 25.09 -47.97
CA THR A 1216 -8.94 25.08 -48.95
C THR A 1216 -8.84 23.87 -49.88
N GLY A 1217 -9.78 23.73 -50.82
CA GLY A 1217 -9.81 22.60 -51.77
C GLY A 1217 -10.46 21.36 -51.17
N GLU A 1218 -10.09 20.19 -51.69
CA GLU A 1218 -10.60 18.88 -51.27
C GLU A 1218 -9.53 18.06 -50.53
N ILE A 1219 -9.93 16.93 -49.92
CA ILE A 1219 -9.00 15.98 -49.32
C ILE A 1219 -8.32 15.17 -50.44
N PRO A 1220 -6.99 15.13 -50.55
CA PRO A 1220 -6.33 14.46 -51.67
C PRO A 1220 -6.59 12.95 -51.70
N LYS A 1221 -6.97 12.42 -52.86
CA LYS A 1221 -7.31 10.99 -53.03
C LYS A 1221 -6.17 10.05 -52.61
N SER A 1222 -4.92 10.48 -52.82
CA SER A 1222 -3.70 9.76 -52.42
C SER A 1222 -3.57 9.52 -50.90
N PHE A 1223 -4.42 10.10 -50.05
CA PHE A 1223 -4.41 9.82 -48.61
C PHE A 1223 -4.87 8.38 -48.29
N GLY A 1224 -5.53 7.68 -49.21
CA GLY A 1224 -5.82 6.24 -49.06
C GLY A 1224 -4.58 5.40 -48.70
N ASN A 1225 -3.45 5.74 -49.33
CA ASN A 1225 -2.14 5.10 -49.17
C ASN A 1225 -1.53 5.25 -47.75
N LEU A 1226 -2.04 6.16 -46.92
CA LEU A 1226 -1.52 6.45 -45.58
C LEU A 1226 -2.03 5.41 -44.58
N LEU A 1227 -1.64 4.15 -44.77
CA LEU A 1227 -2.17 2.99 -44.07
C LEU A 1227 -1.90 3.02 -42.56
N ASN A 1228 -0.76 3.58 -42.14
CA ASN A 1228 -0.33 3.61 -40.74
C ASN A 1228 -0.99 4.73 -39.90
N LEU A 1229 -1.86 5.58 -40.48
CA LEU A 1229 -2.49 6.70 -39.76
C LEU A 1229 -3.32 6.23 -38.55
N THR A 1230 -2.82 6.53 -37.35
CA THR A 1230 -3.51 6.35 -36.06
C THR A 1230 -4.17 7.64 -35.56
N LYS A 1231 -3.69 8.81 -36.00
CA LYS A 1231 -4.30 10.12 -35.68
C LYS A 1231 -4.41 11.01 -36.91
N PHE A 1232 -5.62 11.44 -37.22
CA PHE A 1232 -5.90 12.33 -38.35
C PHE A 1232 -6.88 13.42 -37.91
N TYR A 1233 -6.55 14.68 -38.18
CA TYR A 1233 -7.43 15.80 -37.83
C TYR A 1233 -7.28 16.97 -38.80
N LEU A 1234 -8.36 17.25 -39.55
CA LEU A 1234 -8.48 18.39 -40.47
C LEU A 1234 -9.50 19.46 -40.00
N GLY A 1235 -10.19 19.23 -38.88
CA GLY A 1235 -11.30 20.08 -38.41
C GLY A 1235 -10.88 21.53 -38.14
N GLY A 1236 -11.74 22.49 -38.47
CA GLY A 1236 -11.40 23.92 -38.38
C GLY A 1236 -10.56 24.42 -39.57
N ASN A 1237 -10.86 23.96 -40.79
CA ASN A 1237 -10.32 24.47 -42.05
C ASN A 1237 -11.45 24.91 -43.00
N LYS A 1238 -11.10 25.52 -44.14
CA LYS A 1238 -12.01 25.96 -45.22
C LYS A 1238 -12.10 24.93 -46.36
N LEU A 1239 -11.94 23.64 -46.05
CA LEU A 1239 -12.05 22.55 -47.02
C LEU A 1239 -13.50 22.44 -47.51
N ARG A 1240 -13.67 22.12 -48.79
CA ARG A 1240 -14.98 21.79 -49.35
C ARG A 1240 -15.41 20.42 -48.83
N LYS A 1241 -16.73 20.19 -48.72
CA LYS A 1241 -17.23 18.81 -48.77
C LYS A 1241 -16.76 18.22 -50.11
N THR A 1242 -16.10 17.06 -50.07
CA THR A 1242 -15.98 16.23 -51.27
C THR A 1242 -17.39 15.98 -51.81
N PRO A 1243 -17.66 16.22 -53.10
CA PRO A 1243 -18.88 15.75 -53.76
C PRO A 1243 -19.02 14.24 -53.60
N ASP A 1244 -20.25 13.72 -53.69
CA ASP A 1244 -20.53 12.30 -53.43
C ASP A 1244 -19.68 11.39 -54.34
N LEU A 1245 -18.79 10.62 -53.71
CA LEU A 1245 -17.82 9.75 -54.37
C LEU A 1245 -18.47 8.42 -54.79
N GLU A 1246 -19.49 8.50 -55.64
CA GLU A 1246 -20.00 7.35 -56.38
C GLU A 1246 -18.94 6.92 -57.41
N GLY A 1247 -18.19 5.84 -57.09
CA GLY A 1247 -17.18 5.27 -57.98
C GLY A 1247 -15.70 5.50 -57.60
N ASN A 1248 -15.36 5.74 -56.32
CA ASN A 1248 -13.95 5.71 -55.89
C ASN A 1248 -13.76 5.10 -54.48
N ASP A 1249 -13.53 3.78 -54.45
CA ASP A 1249 -13.50 3.00 -53.22
C ASP A 1249 -12.34 3.36 -52.29
N GLU A 1250 -11.16 3.70 -52.81
CA GLU A 1250 -9.96 4.00 -52.01
C GLU A 1250 -10.19 5.15 -51.01
N VAL A 1251 -10.88 6.21 -51.45
CA VAL A 1251 -11.16 7.40 -50.64
C VAL A 1251 -12.32 7.15 -49.66
N GLN A 1252 -13.31 6.33 -50.05
CA GLN A 1252 -14.36 5.90 -49.11
C GLN A 1252 -13.79 4.98 -48.02
N GLN A 1253 -12.91 4.03 -48.38
CA GLN A 1253 -12.20 3.18 -47.42
C GLN A 1253 -11.28 4.00 -46.51
N PHE A 1254 -10.61 5.04 -47.02
CA PHE A 1254 -9.87 6.00 -46.19
C PHE A 1254 -10.78 6.70 -45.18
N LEU A 1255 -11.84 7.36 -45.66
CA LEU A 1255 -12.76 8.09 -44.79
C LEU A 1255 -13.54 7.18 -43.82
N GLN A 1256 -13.70 5.90 -44.13
CA GLN A 1256 -14.26 4.88 -43.24
C GLN A 1256 -13.21 4.32 -42.26
N ARG A 1257 -11.90 4.33 -42.58
CA ARG A 1257 -10.81 4.02 -41.65
C ARG A 1257 -10.62 5.12 -40.60
N MET A 1258 -10.89 6.37 -40.97
CA MET A 1258 -10.70 7.55 -40.09
C MET A 1258 -11.96 8.00 -39.34
N ARG A 1259 -13.05 7.20 -39.33
CA ARG A 1259 -14.30 7.43 -38.57
C ARG A 1259 -14.44 6.45 -37.41
#